data_AF-A0A1X2IK56-F1
#
_entry.id   AF-A0A1X2IK56-F1
#
_cell.length_a   1.000
_cell.length_b   1.000
_cell.length_c   1.000
_cell.angle_alpha   90.00
_cell.angle_beta   90.00
_cell.angle_gamma   90.00
#
_symmetry.space_group_name_H-M   'P 1'
#
loop_
_entity.id
_entity.type
_entity.pdbx_description
1 polymer ?
#
loop_
_entity_poly.entity_id
_entity_poly.type
_entity_poly.pdbx_seq_one_letter_code
_entity_poly.pdbx_strand_id
1 'polypeptide(L)'
;MATTTNDHTTDVEKFTQKSEDDSYSTQDNNLNKVEDTDISGDDNDGADSQDNDNDKDALTQASHDHPLQDSPSLNFSPDIQDQSDRSLLDAHGSPNISRSPSVINSPVSTPTEQEAMDLSHVKGMVNASDHTETVMLSITGQLPEWLITEHYTVGPGTYDIKYTRKIEVDGYLQSATGTFTFGHLFDGLPLVNRFDFNGQQNTISYRSRLTSRRMIEKIRDHHGYAPCHPAGLFNTHANQTVLIKFMKAAPKPSKPDGEPCGARILTSIPGVDGRLFCQNMANHIQELDAFDLKPSRLITWDEVNPAFRGYSSCPNGHYDPATGEYINFTMEIGYRTTRYHFFSTTEQNTRGSVIATVDNTPTGYVNSFAVTKNYIILVIFPMLAHSSAVKFAWNESIMDSFSYYPAEPTLFYVISREKGQVIANYRAPSCFGLNHANAFEDDENGQLFVDIVTYKDDTITTHLTTDRLRDSTSTSPLPASDVRRYLLHNLGAAETTYTSNQSYVPSMNSITSSMASLWSYARGGSNTTTATAGSDIELSTDENGWYNWMPLATYTTLGQDLELPTLHPSYKMKKYTYLYGLGVKTDSGEQGRTNYWNSIVKLNVSTRTQVAQWHDLGCYPSEAIFIPRDGGAGDDATDIKEDDGVLVSVVLDVIRHTSFVLVLNAGTLEEVARADVGMVIPLSFGRGSFKRRQ
;
A
#
# COMPACT_ATOMS: atom_id res chain seq x y z
N MET A 1 27.61 -20.08 -78.79
CA MET A 1 27.77 -21.14 -77.78
C MET A 1 26.42 -21.23 -77.09
N ALA A 2 25.53 -22.11 -77.55
CA ALA A 2 25.43 -23.52 -77.12
C ALA A 2 24.86 -23.60 -75.68
N THR A 3 23.52 -23.63 -75.53
CA THR A 3 22.65 -24.82 -75.28
C THR A 3 22.62 -25.22 -73.79
N THR A 4 21.48 -25.51 -73.12
CA THR A 4 20.15 -26.08 -73.51
C THR A 4 19.10 -25.71 -72.41
N THR A 5 17.88 -25.19 -72.70
CA THR A 5 16.53 -25.86 -72.74
C THR A 5 16.12 -26.67 -71.49
N ASN A 6 14.90 -26.71 -70.91
CA ASN A 6 13.54 -26.11 -71.05
C ASN A 6 12.90 -26.14 -69.62
N ASP A 7 11.88 -25.40 -69.15
CA ASP A 7 10.64 -24.77 -69.66
C ASP A 7 9.33 -25.61 -69.48
N HIS A 8 8.20 -24.91 -69.25
CA HIS A 8 6.81 -25.31 -68.90
C HIS A 8 6.48 -25.68 -67.42
N THR A 9 5.49 -25.15 -66.68
CA THR A 9 4.21 -24.35 -66.80
C THR A 9 2.92 -25.15 -66.53
N THR A 10 2.05 -24.55 -65.67
CA THR A 10 0.58 -24.73 -65.51
C THR A 10 0.08 -26.14 -65.04
N ASP A 11 -1.04 -26.30 -64.31
CA ASP A 11 -2.32 -25.55 -64.27
C ASP A 11 -2.98 -25.42 -62.86
N VAL A 12 -4.08 -24.67 -62.82
CA VAL A 12 -4.95 -24.40 -61.65
C VAL A 12 -6.26 -25.19 -61.75
N GLU A 13 -6.77 -25.79 -60.67
CA GLU A 13 -8.24 -25.93 -60.48
C GLU A 13 -8.70 -26.14 -59.02
N LYS A 14 -10.00 -25.92 -58.77
CA LYS A 14 -10.71 -25.95 -57.47
C LYS A 14 -11.56 -27.23 -57.33
N PHE A 15 -11.90 -27.68 -56.10
CA PHE A 15 -13.29 -27.79 -55.54
C PHE A 15 -13.49 -28.85 -54.40
N THR A 16 -14.28 -28.44 -53.38
CA THR A 16 -15.19 -29.19 -52.45
C THR A 16 -14.83 -30.41 -51.56
N GLN A 17 -15.07 -30.23 -50.26
CA GLN A 17 -15.94 -30.99 -49.31
C GLN A 17 -16.14 -32.52 -49.39
N LYS A 18 -15.83 -33.19 -48.26
CA LYS A 18 -16.63 -34.12 -47.40
C LYS A 18 -15.63 -34.87 -46.47
N SER A 19 -15.78 -35.03 -45.14
CA SER A 19 -16.86 -35.54 -44.25
C SER A 19 -17.04 -37.05 -44.26
N GLU A 20 -17.28 -37.63 -43.06
CA GLU A 20 -17.35 -39.06 -42.67
C GLU A 20 -15.97 -39.59 -42.19
N ASP A 21 -15.75 -39.71 -40.87
CA ASP A 21 -16.23 -40.74 -39.92
C ASP A 21 -15.60 -42.11 -40.15
N ASP A 22 -14.87 -42.61 -39.15
CA ASP A 22 -14.79 -44.05 -38.93
C ASP A 22 -14.56 -44.43 -37.46
N SER A 23 -15.08 -45.60 -37.09
CA SER A 23 -15.36 -46.03 -35.71
C SER A 23 -14.31 -46.98 -35.11
N TYR A 24 -14.51 -47.37 -33.85
CA TYR A 24 -14.15 -48.63 -33.14
C TYR A 24 -13.77 -48.30 -31.68
N SER A 25 -14.24 -48.93 -30.61
CA SER A 25 -15.33 -49.87 -30.28
C SER A 25 -15.13 -50.23 -28.80
N THR A 26 -16.20 -50.42 -28.05
CA THR A 26 -16.19 -50.78 -26.62
C THR A 26 -15.80 -52.24 -26.34
N GLN A 27 -15.24 -52.46 -25.14
CA GLN A 27 -15.54 -53.60 -24.24
C GLN A 27 -14.95 -53.28 -22.85
N ASP A 28 -15.50 -53.67 -21.70
CA ASP A 28 -16.86 -53.80 -21.14
C ASP A 28 -16.69 -54.41 -19.74
N ASN A 29 -17.75 -54.40 -18.92
CA ASN A 29 -17.93 -55.17 -17.67
C ASN A 29 -17.21 -54.67 -16.37
N ASN A 30 -17.86 -54.62 -15.20
CA ASN A 30 -19.28 -54.92 -14.90
C ASN A 30 -19.80 -54.45 -13.52
N LEU A 31 -21.12 -54.15 -13.49
CA LEU A 31 -22.13 -54.40 -12.42
C LEU A 31 -21.93 -53.75 -11.02
N ASN A 32 -22.98 -53.33 -10.27
CA ASN A 32 -24.43 -53.63 -10.28
C ASN A 32 -25.24 -52.36 -9.88
N LYS A 33 -26.39 -52.03 -10.51
CA LYS A 33 -27.80 -52.32 -10.09
C LYS A 33 -28.21 -51.72 -8.73
N VAL A 34 -29.43 -51.20 -8.46
CA VAL A 34 -30.77 -51.12 -9.12
C VAL A 34 -31.56 -50.01 -8.35
N GLU A 35 -32.63 -49.32 -8.77
CA GLU A 35 -33.91 -49.71 -9.42
C GLU A 35 -34.59 -48.49 -10.10
N ASP A 36 -35.54 -48.73 -11.01
CA ASP A 36 -36.26 -47.73 -11.81
C ASP A 36 -37.58 -47.20 -11.19
N THR A 37 -38.19 -46.22 -11.90
CA THR A 37 -39.64 -45.97 -12.14
C THR A 37 -40.23 -44.65 -11.61
N ASP A 38 -41.18 -43.97 -12.28
CA ASP A 38 -41.46 -43.78 -13.73
C ASP A 38 -42.55 -42.66 -13.89
N ILE A 39 -42.82 -42.22 -15.13
CA ILE A 39 -44.13 -41.71 -15.63
C ILE A 39 -44.63 -40.25 -15.30
N SER A 40 -44.50 -39.40 -16.33
CA SER A 40 -45.50 -38.52 -17.01
C SER A 40 -46.15 -37.25 -16.43
N GLY A 41 -46.32 -36.28 -17.36
CA GLY A 41 -47.48 -35.39 -17.52
C GLY A 41 -47.29 -33.96 -17.01
N ASP A 42 -47.79 -32.90 -17.64
CA ASP A 42 -48.32 -32.63 -18.99
C ASP A 42 -48.61 -31.11 -19.01
N ASP A 43 -48.27 -30.42 -20.11
CA ASP A 43 -48.97 -29.29 -20.74
C ASP A 43 -49.46 -27.99 -20.03
N ASN A 44 -49.20 -26.91 -20.79
CA ASN A 44 -50.05 -25.74 -21.11
C ASN A 44 -50.02 -24.42 -20.30
N ASP A 45 -49.44 -23.43 -20.99
CA ASP A 45 -50.06 -22.18 -21.46
C ASP A 45 -50.84 -21.23 -20.52
N GLY A 46 -50.57 -19.93 -20.71
CA GLY A 46 -51.68 -18.99 -20.91
C GLY A 46 -51.60 -17.59 -20.28
N ALA A 47 -51.00 -16.65 -21.03
CA ALA A 47 -51.61 -15.36 -21.39
C ALA A 47 -52.04 -14.30 -20.32
N ASP A 48 -51.29 -13.19 -20.33
CA ASP A 48 -51.76 -11.81 -20.65
C ASP A 48 -52.51 -10.86 -19.67
N SER A 49 -52.42 -9.56 -20.03
CA SER A 49 -53.04 -8.34 -19.47
C SER A 49 -52.56 -7.88 -18.08
N GLN A 50 -52.07 -6.65 -17.84
CA GLN A 50 -52.43 -5.26 -18.22
C GLN A 50 -53.37 -4.51 -17.25
N ASP A 51 -52.83 -3.37 -16.80
CA ASP A 51 -53.47 -2.07 -16.54
C ASP A 51 -54.25 -1.74 -15.23
N ASN A 52 -53.94 -0.52 -14.77
CA ASN A 52 -54.74 0.47 -14.01
C ASN A 52 -54.86 0.45 -12.47
N ASP A 53 -54.10 1.37 -11.85
CA ASP A 53 -54.59 2.63 -11.22
C ASP A 53 -55.73 2.67 -10.18
N ASN A 54 -55.43 3.37 -9.07
CA ASN A 54 -56.32 4.03 -8.08
C ASN A 54 -57.23 3.11 -7.23
N ASP A 55 -57.37 3.28 -5.91
CA ASP A 55 -57.86 4.51 -5.27
C ASP A 55 -57.57 4.62 -3.76
N LYS A 56 -58.08 5.66 -3.10
CA LYS A 56 -57.94 5.97 -1.66
C LYS A 56 -59.07 5.38 -0.78
N ASP A 57 -58.81 5.14 0.51
CA ASP A 57 -59.36 5.91 1.66
C ASP A 57 -59.46 5.17 3.03
N ALA A 58 -59.40 5.99 4.09
CA ALA A 58 -60.07 5.89 5.41
C ALA A 58 -59.86 4.74 6.43
N LEU A 59 -59.24 5.14 7.57
CA LEU A 59 -59.71 4.99 8.96
C LEU A 59 -60.18 3.63 9.56
N THR A 60 -59.56 3.25 10.69
CA THR A 60 -60.27 3.04 11.97
C THR A 60 -59.32 2.96 13.18
N GLN A 61 -59.79 3.36 14.36
CA GLN A 61 -59.13 3.23 15.67
C GLN A 61 -59.95 2.32 16.61
N ALA A 62 -59.26 1.81 17.64
CA ALA A 62 -59.68 1.71 19.05
C ALA A 62 -59.89 0.30 19.67
N SER A 63 -59.22 0.10 20.80
CA SER A 63 -59.75 -0.66 21.96
C SER A 63 -59.05 -0.19 23.25
N HIS A 64 -59.84 -0.03 24.33
CA HIS A 64 -59.39 0.27 25.69
C HIS A 64 -59.30 -1.03 26.52
N ASP A 65 -58.56 -1.03 27.65
CA ASP A 65 -59.20 -1.19 28.98
C ASP A 65 -58.24 -1.03 30.18
N HIS A 66 -58.81 -0.73 31.35
CA HIS A 66 -58.16 -0.41 32.65
C HIS A 66 -59.15 -0.74 33.80
N PRO A 67 -58.73 -1.31 34.96
CA PRO A 67 -58.76 -0.59 36.27
C PRO A 67 -57.62 -1.02 37.25
N LEU A 68 -57.07 -0.19 38.18
CA LEU A 68 -57.53 0.26 39.52
C LEU A 68 -57.82 -0.88 40.53
N GLN A 69 -57.51 -0.84 41.85
CA GLN A 69 -56.97 0.16 42.81
C GLN A 69 -56.32 -0.59 44.02
N ASP A 70 -55.53 0.00 44.95
CA ASP A 70 -56.02 0.64 46.20
C ASP A 70 -54.89 1.29 47.04
N SER A 71 -55.23 2.10 48.06
CA SER A 71 -54.30 2.84 48.94
C SER A 71 -54.72 2.85 50.43
N PRO A 72 -53.85 3.28 51.37
CA PRO A 72 -54.31 4.29 52.34
C PRO A 72 -53.26 5.33 52.81
N SER A 73 -53.75 6.40 53.45
CA SER A 73 -53.05 7.66 53.81
C SER A 73 -52.89 7.89 55.32
N LEU A 74 -51.89 8.70 55.75
CA LEU A 74 -51.87 9.39 57.06
C LEU A 74 -51.08 10.74 57.01
N ASN A 75 -51.50 11.72 57.84
CA ASN A 75 -50.90 13.05 58.03
C ASN A 75 -50.33 13.16 59.47
N PHE A 76 -49.52 14.13 59.93
CA PHE A 76 -49.12 15.49 59.51
C PHE A 76 -47.55 15.62 59.54
N SER A 77 -46.83 16.75 59.42
CA SER A 77 -47.06 18.21 59.56
C SER A 77 -45.98 19.03 58.77
N PRO A 78 -46.00 20.38 58.71
CA PRO A 78 -45.14 21.16 57.81
C PRO A 78 -43.86 21.74 58.44
N ASP A 79 -42.79 21.89 57.64
CA ASP A 79 -41.89 23.07 57.69
C ASP A 79 -40.92 23.15 56.48
N ILE A 80 -40.90 24.35 55.85
CA ILE A 80 -39.71 25.09 55.33
C ILE A 80 -38.89 24.54 54.11
N GLN A 81 -39.04 25.27 52.99
CA GLN A 81 -38.05 25.65 51.94
C GLN A 81 -37.38 24.62 51.01
N ASP A 82 -37.90 24.58 49.78
CA ASP A 82 -37.19 24.93 48.52
C ASP A 82 -35.65 24.87 48.48
N GLN A 83 -35.10 23.95 47.67
CA GLN A 83 -33.72 23.99 47.20
C GLN A 83 -33.62 23.57 45.72
N SER A 84 -33.56 24.58 44.86
CA SER A 84 -32.95 24.48 43.52
C SER A 84 -31.50 25.01 43.55
N ASP A 85 -30.68 24.48 42.64
CA ASP A 85 -29.31 24.85 42.25
C ASP A 85 -28.54 25.93 43.04
N ARG A 86 -27.35 25.54 43.53
CA ARG A 86 -26.29 26.46 43.96
C ARG A 86 -24.95 26.13 43.29
N SER A 87 -24.62 26.80 42.18
CA SER A 87 -23.26 26.78 41.61
C SER A 87 -22.97 27.95 40.64
N LEU A 88 -23.29 29.20 41.01
CA LEU A 88 -22.96 30.40 40.20
C LEU A 88 -22.56 31.64 41.02
N LEU A 89 -21.92 31.45 42.18
CA LEU A 89 -21.33 32.52 43.00
C LEU A 89 -19.99 32.06 43.57
N ASP A 90 -19.09 33.00 43.85
CA ASP A 90 -17.87 32.73 44.61
C ASP A 90 -18.14 32.58 46.13
N ALA A 91 -17.08 32.31 46.91
CA ALA A 91 -17.16 32.14 48.37
C ALA A 91 -17.63 33.40 49.15
N HIS A 92 -17.84 34.53 48.46
CA HIS A 92 -18.34 35.78 49.03
C HIS A 92 -19.64 36.27 48.36
N GLY A 93 -20.27 35.43 47.53
CA GLY A 93 -21.64 35.63 47.06
C GLY A 93 -21.80 36.65 45.92
N SER A 94 -20.74 36.92 45.14
CA SER A 94 -20.79 37.88 44.02
C SER A 94 -20.85 37.21 42.64
N PRO A 95 -21.58 37.78 41.65
CA PRO A 95 -21.66 37.25 40.29
C PRO A 95 -20.39 37.56 39.48
N ASN A 96 -19.80 36.54 38.86
CA ASN A 96 -18.51 36.65 38.20
C ASN A 96 -18.64 37.18 36.76
N ILE A 97 -18.46 38.50 36.58
CA ILE A 97 -18.40 39.16 35.27
C ILE A 97 -17.19 40.10 35.22
N SER A 98 -16.23 39.86 34.32
CA SER A 98 -15.35 40.93 33.84
C SER A 98 -14.96 40.77 32.37
N ARG A 99 -15.10 41.87 31.61
CA ARG A 99 -14.46 42.07 30.31
C ARG A 99 -13.14 42.83 30.53
N SER A 100 -12.13 42.55 29.72
CA SER A 100 -10.84 43.26 29.76
C SER A 100 -10.95 44.69 29.22
N PRO A 101 -10.30 45.67 29.89
CA PRO A 101 -9.79 46.88 29.25
C PRO A 101 -8.25 46.89 29.23
N SER A 102 -7.69 47.67 28.30
CA SER A 102 -6.25 47.76 28.00
C SER A 102 -5.49 48.81 28.83
N VAL A 103 -4.14 48.82 28.67
CA VAL A 103 -3.15 49.91 28.90
C VAL A 103 -2.00 49.60 29.91
N ILE A 104 -0.88 49.12 29.33
CA ILE A 104 0.52 49.64 29.42
C ILE A 104 1.30 49.68 30.77
N ASN A 105 2.55 49.18 30.67
CA ASN A 105 3.76 49.39 31.50
C ASN A 105 3.94 48.68 32.87
N SER A 106 4.77 47.63 32.87
CA SER A 106 5.90 47.38 33.81
C SER A 106 6.83 46.30 33.22
N PRO A 107 8.07 46.13 33.72
CA PRO A 107 9.28 46.17 32.88
C PRO A 107 9.56 44.89 32.07
N VAL A 108 10.37 45.07 31.02
CA VAL A 108 10.90 43.99 30.17
C VAL A 108 11.68 43.00 31.02
N SER A 109 11.09 41.82 31.24
CA SER A 109 11.85 40.62 31.55
C SER A 109 12.66 40.23 30.31
N THR A 110 13.99 40.22 30.43
CA THR A 110 14.86 39.55 29.46
C THR A 110 14.36 38.12 29.25
N PRO A 111 14.15 37.66 28.00
CA PRO A 111 13.80 36.27 27.75
C PRO A 111 14.98 35.40 28.17
N THR A 112 14.78 34.61 29.22
CA THR A 112 15.79 33.69 29.73
C THR A 112 15.50 32.33 29.10
N GLU A 113 16.49 31.80 28.38
CA GLU A 113 16.44 30.56 27.60
C GLU A 113 15.47 30.59 26.40
N GLN A 114 15.97 30.12 25.25
CA GLN A 114 15.17 30.02 24.03
C GLN A 114 14.09 28.97 24.24
N GLU A 115 12.82 29.33 24.04
CA GLU A 115 11.82 28.33 23.66
C GLU A 115 12.34 27.68 22.37
N ALA A 116 12.80 26.43 22.49
CA ALA A 116 13.31 25.69 21.36
C ALA A 116 12.19 25.58 20.32
N MET A 117 12.44 26.09 19.11
CA MET A 117 11.47 26.05 18.03
C MET A 117 11.08 24.59 17.77
N ASP A 118 9.79 24.27 17.91
CA ASP A 118 9.30 22.92 17.65
C ASP A 118 9.50 22.58 16.17
N LEU A 119 10.51 21.74 15.90
CA LEU A 119 10.86 21.22 14.58
C LEU A 119 10.16 19.89 14.27
N SER A 120 9.23 19.42 15.10
CA SER A 120 8.72 18.05 14.97
C SER A 120 7.85 17.82 13.73
N HIS A 121 8.14 16.70 13.06
CA HIS A 121 7.32 16.10 11.98
C HIS A 121 5.83 15.91 12.34
N VAL A 122 5.48 15.87 13.64
CA VAL A 122 4.11 15.75 14.16
C VAL A 122 3.15 16.79 13.54
N LYS A 123 3.65 18.00 13.18
CA LYS A 123 2.84 19.03 12.53
C LYS A 123 2.30 18.62 11.15
N GLY A 124 2.88 17.59 10.53
CA GLY A 124 2.41 16.97 9.30
C GLY A 124 1.39 15.83 9.49
N MET A 125 1.13 15.40 10.73
CA MET A 125 0.18 14.32 11.04
C MET A 125 -1.24 14.85 11.26
N VAL A 126 -1.71 15.72 10.37
CA VAL A 126 -2.98 16.46 10.46
C VAL A 126 -3.89 16.18 9.26
N ASN A 127 -5.19 16.49 9.39
CA ASN A 127 -6.09 16.45 8.24
C ASN A 127 -5.77 17.58 7.25
N ALA A 128 -5.67 17.23 5.97
CA ALA A 128 -5.63 18.17 4.86
C ALA A 128 -7.03 18.68 4.49
N SER A 129 -7.07 19.83 3.83
CA SER A 129 -8.20 20.23 2.97
C SER A 129 -7.79 20.09 1.51
N ASP A 130 -8.71 19.72 0.63
CA ASP A 130 -8.42 19.61 -0.79
C ASP A 130 -8.72 20.90 -1.58
N HIS A 131 -7.87 21.16 -2.57
CA HIS A 131 -7.96 22.34 -3.43
C HIS A 131 -8.44 21.93 -4.81
N THR A 132 -9.75 21.91 -4.96
CA THR A 132 -10.41 21.48 -6.20
C THR A 132 -10.25 22.49 -7.34
N GLU A 133 -10.01 23.77 -7.07
CA GLU A 133 -9.65 24.77 -8.09
C GLU A 133 -8.15 24.75 -8.39
N THR A 134 -7.79 24.98 -9.65
CA THR A 134 -6.38 25.04 -10.07
C THR A 134 -5.76 26.38 -9.67
N VAL A 135 -4.71 26.35 -8.87
CA VAL A 135 -3.95 27.53 -8.43
C VAL A 135 -2.57 27.58 -9.06
N MET A 136 -2.04 28.77 -9.32
CA MET A 136 -0.65 28.96 -9.77
C MET A 136 0.26 29.13 -8.56
N LEU A 137 1.32 28.33 -8.46
CA LEU A 137 2.26 28.39 -7.34
C LEU A 137 3.31 29.49 -7.54
N SER A 138 3.78 30.08 -6.44
CA SER A 138 4.88 31.05 -6.46
C SER A 138 6.21 30.30 -6.43
N ILE A 139 6.99 30.41 -7.52
CA ILE A 139 8.26 29.71 -7.70
C ILE A 139 9.45 30.59 -7.27
N THR A 140 10.38 29.98 -6.55
CA THR A 140 11.74 30.47 -6.33
C THR A 140 12.70 29.58 -7.12
N GLY A 141 13.64 30.19 -7.84
CA GLY A 141 14.53 29.48 -8.77
C GLY A 141 13.97 29.44 -10.20
N GLN A 142 14.56 28.59 -11.03
CA GLN A 142 14.25 28.50 -12.46
C GLN A 142 14.14 27.02 -12.87
N LEU A 143 12.95 26.61 -13.29
CA LEU A 143 12.73 25.26 -13.81
C LEU A 143 13.53 25.04 -15.10
N PRO A 144 14.06 23.82 -15.35
CA PRO A 144 14.68 23.48 -16.63
C PRO A 144 13.65 23.57 -17.75
N GLU A 145 13.99 24.19 -18.89
CA GLU A 145 13.03 24.44 -19.98
C GLU A 145 12.37 23.16 -20.53
N TRP A 146 13.08 22.02 -20.47
CA TRP A 146 12.58 20.71 -20.88
C TRP A 146 11.58 20.07 -19.90
N LEU A 147 11.47 20.58 -18.66
CA LEU A 147 10.59 20.00 -17.63
C LEU A 147 9.13 20.41 -17.88
N ILE A 148 8.47 19.67 -18.78
CA ILE A 148 7.07 19.88 -19.16
C ILE A 148 6.27 18.62 -18.81
N THR A 149 5.87 18.51 -17.54
CA THR A 149 5.35 17.26 -16.95
C THR A 149 4.22 17.48 -15.96
N GLU A 150 3.25 16.58 -15.97
CA GLU A 150 2.31 16.40 -14.87
C GLU A 150 2.94 15.44 -13.84
N HIS A 151 3.09 15.87 -12.59
CA HIS A 151 3.55 15.07 -11.46
C HIS A 151 2.39 14.85 -10.49
N TYR A 152 2.25 13.61 -10.02
CA TYR A 152 1.16 13.16 -9.19
C TYR A 152 1.69 12.48 -7.92
N THR A 153 1.18 12.89 -6.77
CA THR A 153 1.43 12.21 -5.49
C THR A 153 0.12 11.76 -4.85
N VAL A 154 0.19 10.69 -4.06
CA VAL A 154 -0.91 10.23 -3.21
C VAL A 154 -0.38 10.00 -1.80
N GLY A 155 -1.21 10.25 -0.80
CA GLY A 155 -0.86 10.05 0.61
C GLY A 155 -2.07 10.23 1.54
N PRO A 156 -1.91 9.97 2.84
CA PRO A 156 -2.97 10.16 3.82
C PRO A 156 -3.33 11.64 3.98
N GLY A 157 -4.57 12.01 3.63
CA GLY A 157 -5.13 13.34 3.76
C GLY A 157 -6.13 13.51 4.90
N THR A 158 -6.63 12.43 5.49
CA THR A 158 -7.55 12.50 6.64
C THR A 158 -7.27 11.36 7.60
N TYR A 159 -6.87 11.71 8.83
CA TYR A 159 -6.63 10.82 9.95
C TYR A 159 -7.80 10.80 10.92
N ASP A 160 -8.41 11.96 11.21
CA ASP A 160 -9.40 12.11 12.27
C ASP A 160 -10.77 12.53 11.72
N ILE A 161 -11.81 11.73 11.97
CA ILE A 161 -13.18 11.99 11.55
C ILE A 161 -14.04 12.22 12.79
N LYS A 162 -14.41 13.49 13.01
CA LYS A 162 -15.33 13.88 14.09
C LYS A 162 -16.78 13.62 13.70
N TYR A 163 -17.56 13.12 14.66
CA TYR A 163 -18.99 12.80 14.52
C TYR A 163 -19.74 13.08 15.82
N THR A 164 -21.07 13.23 15.75
CA THR A 164 -21.92 13.53 16.92
C THR A 164 -22.55 12.24 17.44
N ARG A 165 -22.29 11.89 18.70
CA ARG A 165 -22.95 10.78 19.40
C ARG A 165 -23.81 11.29 20.55
N LYS A 166 -24.81 10.50 20.96
CA LYS A 166 -25.53 10.71 22.22
C LYS A 166 -24.83 9.93 23.34
N ILE A 167 -24.67 10.56 24.49
CA ILE A 167 -24.21 9.93 25.73
C ILE A 167 -25.21 10.22 26.83
N GLU A 168 -25.38 9.29 27.76
CA GLU A 168 -26.16 9.51 28.97
C GLU A 168 -25.26 10.11 30.06
N VAL A 169 -25.67 11.24 30.61
CA VAL A 169 -25.03 11.90 31.75
C VAL A 169 -26.14 12.27 32.73
N ASP A 170 -26.05 11.74 33.95
CA ASP A 170 -27.02 11.95 35.04
C ASP A 170 -28.49 11.66 34.64
N GLY A 171 -28.71 10.63 33.80
CA GLY A 171 -30.03 10.23 33.32
C GLY A 171 -30.55 11.01 32.10
N TYR A 172 -29.77 11.95 31.56
CA TYR A 172 -30.15 12.78 30.41
C TYR A 172 -29.27 12.50 29.18
N LEU A 173 -29.89 12.41 28.00
CA LEU A 173 -29.20 12.23 26.72
C LEU A 173 -28.57 13.54 26.21
N GLN A 174 -27.27 13.70 26.41
CA GLN A 174 -26.50 14.85 25.95
C GLN A 174 -25.81 14.54 24.61
N SER A 175 -25.59 15.57 23.78
CA SER A 175 -24.79 15.44 22.56
C SER A 175 -23.31 15.58 22.89
N ALA A 176 -22.49 14.60 22.52
CA ALA A 176 -21.03 14.65 22.63
C ALA A 176 -20.37 14.43 21.26
N THR A 177 -19.17 14.99 21.09
CA THR A 177 -18.35 14.70 19.90
C THR A 177 -17.57 13.41 20.14
N GLY A 178 -17.67 12.46 19.21
CA GLY A 178 -16.74 11.36 19.05
C GLY A 178 -15.74 11.66 17.94
N THR A 179 -14.59 10.99 17.98
CA THR A 179 -13.58 11.02 16.92
C THR A 179 -13.23 9.58 16.56
N PHE A 180 -13.27 9.27 15.27
CA PHE A 180 -12.66 8.07 14.69
C PHE A 180 -11.27 8.47 14.18
N THR A 181 -10.22 7.75 14.58
CA THR A 181 -8.84 8.04 14.17
C THR A 181 -8.25 6.82 13.48
N PHE A 182 -7.68 7.01 12.28
CA PHE A 182 -6.90 5.98 11.59
C PHE A 182 -5.56 5.79 12.33
N GLY A 183 -5.28 4.56 12.78
CA GLY A 183 -4.17 4.21 13.68
C GLY A 183 -2.83 3.93 12.97
N HIS A 184 -2.78 4.01 11.64
CA HIS A 184 -1.55 3.84 10.86
C HIS A 184 -1.41 4.87 9.74
N LEU A 185 -0.16 5.23 9.39
CA LEU A 185 0.16 6.09 8.24
C LEU A 185 -0.44 5.59 6.91
N PHE A 186 -0.56 4.26 6.77
CA PHE A 186 -1.11 3.62 5.56
C PHE A 186 -2.65 3.57 5.51
N ASP A 187 -3.33 3.93 6.61
CA ASP A 187 -4.79 3.82 6.74
C ASP A 187 -5.52 5.16 6.50
N GLY A 188 -4.82 6.29 6.63
CA GLY A 188 -5.39 7.62 6.43
C GLY A 188 -5.97 7.79 5.02
N LEU A 189 -7.16 8.41 4.93
CA LEU A 189 -7.89 8.48 3.66
C LEU A 189 -7.14 9.32 2.62
N PRO A 190 -7.05 8.87 1.36
CA PRO A 190 -6.19 9.47 0.34
C PRO A 190 -6.52 10.93 -0.03
N LEU A 191 -5.47 11.76 -0.01
CA LEU A 191 -5.32 13.00 -0.77
C LEU A 191 -4.45 12.72 -2.00
N VAL A 192 -4.94 13.09 -3.18
CA VAL A 192 -4.17 13.10 -4.42
C VAL A 192 -3.81 14.54 -4.76
N ASN A 193 -2.55 14.76 -5.15
CA ASN A 193 -2.04 16.06 -5.60
C ASN A 193 -1.63 15.96 -7.07
N ARG A 194 -1.93 17.00 -7.87
CA ARG A 194 -1.46 17.18 -9.25
C ARG A 194 -0.66 18.48 -9.34
N PHE A 195 0.58 18.39 -9.79
CA PHE A 195 1.46 19.51 -10.11
C PHE A 195 1.76 19.48 -11.63
N ASP A 196 1.33 20.50 -12.37
CA ASP A 196 1.55 20.63 -13.81
C ASP A 196 2.69 21.62 -14.04
N PHE A 197 3.87 21.08 -14.36
CA PHE A 197 5.11 21.83 -14.59
C PHE A 197 5.20 22.29 -16.04
N ASN A 198 5.54 23.56 -16.23
CA ASN A 198 5.95 24.11 -17.52
C ASN A 198 7.25 24.90 -17.36
N GLY A 199 8.37 24.24 -17.63
CA GLY A 199 9.70 24.81 -17.55
C GLY A 199 9.92 26.03 -18.45
N GLN A 200 9.42 26.01 -19.69
CA GLN A 200 9.55 27.11 -20.65
C GLN A 200 8.89 28.41 -20.16
N GLN A 201 7.78 28.29 -19.43
CA GLN A 201 7.07 29.44 -18.85
C GLN A 201 7.51 29.72 -17.40
N ASN A 202 8.38 28.89 -16.82
CA ASN A 202 8.70 28.84 -15.39
C ASN A 202 7.43 28.88 -14.52
N THR A 203 6.46 28.00 -14.78
CA THR A 203 5.19 27.93 -14.02
C THR A 203 4.88 26.52 -13.52
N ILE A 204 4.20 26.46 -12.37
CA ILE A 204 3.60 25.24 -11.81
C ILE A 204 2.16 25.59 -11.46
N SER A 205 1.21 24.79 -11.97
CA SER A 205 -0.18 24.82 -11.48
C SER A 205 -0.45 23.62 -10.58
N TYR A 206 -1.24 23.82 -9.54
CA TYR A 206 -1.53 22.83 -8.51
C TYR A 206 -3.03 22.66 -8.31
N ARG A 207 -3.47 21.42 -8.07
CA ARG A 207 -4.79 21.07 -7.50
C ARG A 207 -4.64 19.82 -6.66
N SER A 208 -5.54 19.62 -5.69
CA SER A 208 -5.61 18.39 -4.90
C SER A 208 -7.04 17.92 -4.67
N ARG A 209 -7.21 16.65 -4.28
CA ARG A 209 -8.52 16.04 -4.04
C ARG A 209 -8.48 14.93 -3.01
N LEU A 210 -9.42 14.96 -2.06
CA LEU A 210 -9.71 13.82 -1.20
C LEU A 210 -10.57 12.82 -1.99
N THR A 211 -10.04 11.61 -2.25
CA THR A 211 -10.70 10.64 -3.14
C THR A 211 -11.68 9.70 -2.41
N SER A 212 -11.77 9.76 -1.07
CA SER A 212 -12.65 8.87 -0.29
C SER A 212 -13.71 9.62 0.55
N ARG A 213 -14.31 10.69 0.00
CA ARG A 213 -15.31 11.52 0.71
C ARG A 213 -16.50 10.72 1.27
N ARG A 214 -17.00 9.74 0.51
CA ARG A 214 -18.09 8.86 0.95
C ARG A 214 -17.70 7.95 2.11
N MET A 215 -16.41 7.68 2.30
CA MET A 215 -15.93 6.98 3.50
C MET A 215 -16.06 7.85 4.75
N ILE A 216 -15.76 9.15 4.64
CA ILE A 216 -15.94 10.12 5.73
C ILE A 216 -17.40 10.19 6.17
N GLU A 217 -18.33 10.18 5.21
CA GLU A 217 -19.77 10.12 5.45
C GLU A 217 -20.18 8.82 6.16
N LYS A 218 -19.80 7.64 5.62
CA LYS A 218 -20.04 6.33 6.26
C LYS A 218 -19.55 6.29 7.73
N ILE A 219 -18.35 6.80 8.00
CA ILE A 219 -17.75 6.81 9.35
C ILE A 219 -18.51 7.77 10.29
N ARG A 220 -19.00 8.91 9.78
CA ARG A 220 -19.84 9.83 10.56
C ARG A 220 -21.20 9.22 10.91
N ASP A 221 -21.83 8.53 9.95
CA ASP A 221 -23.17 7.96 10.13
C ASP A 221 -23.17 6.69 10.98
N HIS A 222 -22.09 5.91 10.96
CA HIS A 222 -21.98 4.62 11.66
C HIS A 222 -21.03 4.62 12.86
N HIS A 223 -20.36 5.76 13.14
CA HIS A 223 -19.36 5.91 14.21
C HIS A 223 -18.14 4.97 14.08
N GLY A 224 -17.90 4.44 12.88
CA GLY A 224 -16.85 3.47 12.59
C GLY A 224 -16.91 2.96 11.14
N TYR A 225 -15.94 2.14 10.76
CA TYR A 225 -15.84 1.52 9.44
C TYR A 225 -15.13 0.17 9.51
N ALA A 226 -15.85 -0.90 9.15
CA ALA A 226 -15.27 -2.22 8.91
C ALA A 226 -15.07 -2.43 7.40
N PRO A 227 -13.83 -2.67 6.92
CA PRO A 227 -13.57 -3.12 5.56
C PRO A 227 -14.36 -4.38 5.20
N CYS A 228 -14.78 -4.47 3.94
CA CYS A 228 -15.47 -5.65 3.41
C CYS A 228 -14.49 -6.70 2.87
N HIS A 229 -13.19 -6.39 2.87
CA HIS A 229 -12.09 -7.22 2.39
C HIS A 229 -11.04 -7.40 3.50
N PRO A 230 -10.34 -8.56 3.55
CA PRO A 230 -9.15 -8.73 4.39
C PRO A 230 -8.05 -7.72 4.02
N ALA A 231 -7.21 -7.34 4.99
CA ALA A 231 -6.12 -6.38 4.78
C ALA A 231 -6.53 -4.98 4.23
N GLY A 232 -7.81 -4.60 4.37
CA GLY A 232 -8.30 -3.26 4.03
C GLY A 232 -7.81 -2.14 4.95
N LEU A 233 -7.22 -2.50 6.10
CA LEU A 233 -6.52 -1.61 7.03
C LEU A 233 -5.19 -2.28 7.44
N PHE A 234 -4.25 -1.47 7.91
CA PHE A 234 -2.94 -1.88 8.37
C PHE A 234 -2.88 -1.96 9.89
N ASN A 235 -3.36 -0.94 10.61
CA ASN A 235 -3.49 -0.95 12.07
C ASN A 235 -4.52 0.10 12.56
N THR A 236 -5.80 -0.08 12.20
CA THR A 236 -6.91 0.77 12.66
C THR A 236 -8.04 -0.10 13.20
N HIS A 237 -8.54 0.23 14.39
CA HIS A 237 -9.74 -0.40 14.95
C HIS A 237 -11.00 0.09 14.21
N ALA A 238 -11.83 -0.82 13.70
CA ALA A 238 -13.01 -0.45 12.92
C ALA A 238 -14.09 0.31 13.71
N ASN A 239 -14.07 0.26 15.06
CA ASN A 239 -15.18 0.66 15.94
C ASN A 239 -16.52 0.02 15.53
N GLN A 240 -16.47 -1.20 14.99
CA GLN A 240 -17.63 -2.01 14.57
C GLN A 240 -17.44 -3.44 15.07
N THR A 241 -18.53 -4.22 15.18
CA THR A 241 -18.42 -5.64 15.49
C THR A 241 -18.20 -6.45 14.22
N VAL A 242 -17.29 -7.44 14.26
CA VAL A 242 -17.00 -8.34 13.13
C VAL A 242 -18.27 -9.06 12.62
N LEU A 243 -19.31 -9.19 13.46
CA LEU A 243 -20.63 -9.69 13.08
C LEU A 243 -21.24 -8.92 11.88
N ILE A 244 -20.92 -7.64 11.69
CA ILE A 244 -21.38 -6.85 10.55
C ILE A 244 -20.83 -7.35 9.20
N LYS A 245 -19.70 -8.09 9.20
CA LYS A 245 -19.19 -8.79 8.00
C LYS A 245 -20.08 -9.97 7.61
N PHE A 246 -20.74 -10.62 8.58
CA PHE A 246 -21.60 -11.80 8.39
C PHE A 246 -23.09 -11.47 8.17
N MET A 247 -23.56 -10.30 8.63
CA MET A 247 -24.97 -9.88 8.46
C MET A 247 -25.26 -9.17 7.12
N LYS A 248 -24.22 -8.81 6.36
CA LYS A 248 -24.41 -8.20 5.04
C LYS A 248 -24.83 -9.27 4.03
N ALA A 249 -26.00 -9.08 3.42
CA ALA A 249 -26.34 -9.72 2.15
C ALA A 249 -25.26 -9.40 1.09
N ALA A 250 -25.21 -10.22 0.01
CA ALA A 250 -24.17 -10.20 -1.03
C ALA A 250 -23.62 -8.79 -1.31
N PRO A 251 -22.30 -8.57 -1.19
CA PRO A 251 -21.71 -7.24 -1.12
C PRO A 251 -22.07 -6.43 -2.36
N LYS A 252 -22.82 -5.34 -2.16
CA LYS A 252 -23.04 -4.35 -3.22
C LYS A 252 -21.69 -3.77 -3.62
N PRO A 253 -21.37 -3.64 -4.92
CA PRO A 253 -20.09 -3.08 -5.36
C PRO A 253 -19.90 -1.69 -4.76
N SER A 254 -18.72 -1.45 -4.20
CA SER A 254 -18.43 -0.17 -3.57
C SER A 254 -18.41 0.93 -4.63
N LYS A 255 -18.77 2.15 -4.23
CA LYS A 255 -18.69 3.30 -5.13
C LYS A 255 -17.23 3.76 -5.23
N PRO A 256 -16.81 4.42 -6.33
CA PRO A 256 -15.41 4.79 -6.51
C PRO A 256 -14.83 5.66 -5.39
N ASP A 257 -15.64 6.52 -4.79
CA ASP A 257 -15.32 7.35 -3.62
C ASP A 257 -15.49 6.63 -2.26
N GLY A 258 -15.83 5.35 -2.30
CA GLY A 258 -16.22 4.52 -1.18
C GLY A 258 -15.16 3.55 -0.66
N GLU A 259 -14.01 3.43 -1.33
CA GLU A 259 -12.82 2.68 -0.91
C GLU A 259 -11.58 3.59 -0.87
N PRO A 260 -10.66 3.42 0.09
CA PRO A 260 -9.40 4.16 0.14
C PRO A 260 -8.32 3.50 -0.75
N CYS A 261 -7.84 4.25 -1.74
CA CYS A 261 -6.74 3.85 -2.62
C CYS A 261 -5.55 4.81 -2.46
N GLY A 262 -4.81 4.68 -1.35
CA GLY A 262 -3.74 5.61 -0.96
C GLY A 262 -2.30 5.14 -1.15
N ALA A 263 -2.06 3.90 -1.61
CA ALA A 263 -0.72 3.30 -1.58
C ALA A 263 0.14 3.68 -2.79
N ARG A 264 -0.46 3.78 -3.98
CA ARG A 264 0.23 4.18 -5.22
C ARG A 264 -0.72 4.93 -6.16
N ILE A 265 -0.19 5.87 -6.92
CA ILE A 265 -0.83 6.45 -8.11
C ILE A 265 0.00 6.17 -9.37
N LEU A 266 -0.67 5.88 -10.48
CA LEU A 266 -0.08 5.56 -11.79
C LEU A 266 -0.80 6.35 -12.90
N THR A 267 -0.05 6.90 -13.85
CA THR A 267 -0.59 7.65 -15.01
C THR A 267 -0.95 6.77 -16.21
N SER A 268 -0.68 5.46 -16.13
CA SER A 268 -1.04 4.43 -17.09
C SER A 268 -0.91 3.04 -16.46
N ILE A 269 -1.80 2.13 -16.85
CA ILE A 269 -1.67 0.69 -16.62
C ILE A 269 -1.98 0.05 -17.99
N PRO A 270 -0.96 -0.44 -18.73
CA PRO A 270 -1.14 -1.08 -20.03
C PRO A 270 -2.28 -2.09 -20.03
N GLY A 271 -3.21 -1.94 -20.97
CA GLY A 271 -4.38 -2.81 -21.09
C GLY A 271 -5.57 -2.50 -20.19
N VAL A 272 -5.49 -1.50 -19.29
CA VAL A 272 -6.61 -1.03 -18.47
C VAL A 272 -7.02 0.37 -18.92
N ASP A 273 -8.25 0.51 -19.41
CA ASP A 273 -8.81 1.81 -19.83
C ASP A 273 -8.73 2.84 -18.70
N GLY A 274 -8.29 4.06 -19.02
CA GLY A 274 -8.25 5.18 -18.08
C GLY A 274 -7.02 6.07 -18.28
N ARG A 275 -6.78 7.00 -17.35
CA ARG A 275 -5.66 7.97 -17.44
C ARG A 275 -4.90 8.18 -16.14
N LEU A 276 -5.49 7.81 -15.01
CA LEU A 276 -4.93 8.02 -13.68
C LEU A 276 -5.55 6.96 -12.75
N PHE A 277 -4.71 6.20 -12.07
CA PHE A 277 -5.12 5.02 -11.30
C PHE A 277 -4.50 5.07 -9.91
N CYS A 278 -5.34 5.07 -8.88
CA CYS A 278 -4.95 4.89 -7.49
C CYS A 278 -5.13 3.42 -7.08
N GLN A 279 -4.21 2.87 -6.29
CA GLN A 279 -4.22 1.47 -5.84
C GLN A 279 -4.09 1.36 -4.32
N ASN A 280 -4.58 0.24 -3.77
CA ASN A 280 -4.35 -0.19 -2.39
C ASN A 280 -3.82 -1.64 -2.33
N MET A 281 -3.52 -2.12 -1.13
CA MET A 281 -3.17 -3.53 -0.90
C MET A 281 -4.33 -4.48 -1.17
N ALA A 282 -5.59 -4.01 -1.09
CA ALA A 282 -6.79 -4.83 -1.07
C ALA A 282 -7.36 -5.13 -2.47
N ASN A 283 -6.51 -5.34 -3.48
CA ASN A 283 -6.90 -5.72 -4.85
C ASN A 283 -7.66 -4.66 -5.70
N HIS A 284 -7.80 -3.41 -5.23
CA HIS A 284 -8.57 -2.37 -5.93
C HIS A 284 -7.71 -1.48 -6.85
N ILE A 285 -8.32 -1.10 -7.97
CA ILE A 285 -7.86 -0.05 -8.88
C ILE A 285 -8.96 1.03 -8.96
N GLN A 286 -8.70 2.19 -8.36
CA GLN A 286 -9.57 3.37 -8.42
C GLN A 286 -9.12 4.25 -9.59
N GLU A 287 -9.94 4.34 -10.63
CA GLU A 287 -9.71 5.28 -11.73
C GLU A 287 -10.14 6.69 -11.32
N LEU A 288 -9.31 7.67 -11.65
CA LEU A 288 -9.57 9.10 -11.45
C LEU A 288 -9.66 9.83 -12.79
N ASP A 289 -10.52 10.83 -12.87
CA ASP A 289 -10.47 11.81 -13.95
C ASP A 289 -9.14 12.59 -13.88
N ALA A 290 -8.39 12.62 -14.98
CA ALA A 290 -7.06 13.24 -15.01
C ALA A 290 -7.09 14.77 -14.93
N PHE A 291 -8.24 15.41 -15.15
CA PHE A 291 -8.40 16.85 -14.96
C PHE A 291 -8.77 17.15 -13.50
N ASP A 292 -9.95 16.73 -13.03
CA ASP A 292 -10.51 17.12 -11.73
C ASP A 292 -10.20 16.16 -10.56
N LEU A 293 -9.46 15.08 -10.82
CA LEU A 293 -9.05 14.05 -9.86
C LEU A 293 -10.23 13.28 -9.22
N LYS A 294 -11.45 13.39 -9.75
CA LYS A 294 -12.62 12.70 -9.21
C LYS A 294 -12.53 11.19 -9.47
N PRO A 295 -12.81 10.35 -8.47
CA PRO A 295 -13.05 8.93 -8.68
C PRO A 295 -14.17 8.70 -9.70
N SER A 296 -13.83 8.12 -10.85
CA SER A 296 -14.75 7.84 -11.96
C SER A 296 -15.25 6.39 -11.91
N ARG A 297 -14.34 5.46 -11.66
CA ARG A 297 -14.57 4.01 -11.65
C ARG A 297 -13.70 3.32 -10.59
N LEU A 298 -14.15 2.15 -10.16
CA LEU A 298 -13.43 1.26 -9.26
C LEU A 298 -13.59 -0.14 -9.84
N ILE A 299 -12.48 -0.85 -10.00
CA ILE A 299 -12.44 -2.24 -10.45
C ILE A 299 -11.46 -3.03 -9.58
N THR A 300 -11.53 -4.36 -9.65
CA THR A 300 -10.53 -5.25 -9.07
C THR A 300 -9.83 -6.07 -10.17
N TRP A 301 -8.68 -6.67 -9.85
CA TRP A 301 -7.94 -7.46 -10.85
C TRP A 301 -8.73 -8.68 -11.35
N ASP A 302 -9.64 -9.25 -10.56
CA ASP A 302 -10.51 -10.36 -10.99
C ASP A 302 -11.62 -9.94 -11.97
N GLU A 303 -12.03 -8.67 -11.96
CA GLU A 303 -12.89 -8.10 -13.01
C GLU A 303 -12.10 -7.91 -14.32
N VAL A 304 -10.82 -7.52 -14.24
CA VAL A 304 -9.88 -7.44 -15.38
C VAL A 304 -9.62 -8.83 -15.97
N ASN A 305 -9.49 -9.87 -15.13
CA ASN A 305 -9.47 -11.27 -15.55
C ASN A 305 -9.82 -12.21 -14.38
N PRO A 306 -10.82 -13.10 -14.48
CA PRO A 306 -11.17 -14.06 -13.41
C PRO A 306 -10.03 -14.98 -12.96
N ALA A 307 -8.95 -15.10 -13.74
CA ALA A 307 -7.74 -15.80 -13.34
C ALA A 307 -6.91 -15.02 -12.29
N PHE A 308 -7.01 -13.68 -12.24
CA PHE A 308 -6.30 -12.79 -11.31
C PHE A 308 -7.09 -12.63 -9.99
N ARG A 309 -7.65 -13.73 -9.49
CA ARG A 309 -8.41 -13.74 -8.23
C ARG A 309 -7.49 -13.62 -7.03
N GLY A 310 -7.97 -13.00 -5.97
CA GLY A 310 -7.25 -12.86 -4.71
C GLY A 310 -7.89 -11.84 -3.78
N TYR A 311 -7.52 -11.87 -2.51
CA TYR A 311 -8.03 -10.91 -1.51
C TYR A 311 -7.24 -9.61 -1.50
N SER A 312 -6.01 -9.65 -2.01
CA SER A 312 -5.06 -8.54 -2.00
C SER A 312 -4.16 -8.61 -3.24
N SER A 313 -3.51 -7.49 -3.57
CA SER A 313 -2.57 -7.34 -4.67
C SER A 313 -1.47 -6.38 -4.25
N CYS A 314 -0.30 -6.50 -4.88
CA CYS A 314 0.75 -5.51 -4.69
C CYS A 314 0.36 -4.18 -5.36
N PRO A 315 0.39 -3.05 -4.64
CA PRO A 315 0.20 -1.73 -5.24
C PRO A 315 1.44 -1.27 -6.01
N ASN A 316 2.56 -2.02 -5.97
CA ASN A 316 3.83 -1.72 -6.61
C ASN A 316 4.13 -2.70 -7.75
N GLY A 317 3.20 -2.82 -8.70
CA GLY A 317 3.44 -3.53 -9.95
C GLY A 317 4.52 -2.86 -10.82
N HIS A 318 5.11 -3.64 -11.73
CA HIS A 318 6.23 -3.23 -12.56
C HIS A 318 5.84 -3.10 -14.03
N TYR A 319 6.23 -2.01 -14.67
CA TYR A 319 6.19 -1.88 -16.12
C TYR A 319 7.55 -2.29 -16.70
N ASP A 320 7.55 -3.25 -17.63
CA ASP A 320 8.71 -3.63 -18.42
C ASP A 320 8.69 -2.84 -19.75
N PRO A 321 9.60 -1.87 -19.95
CA PRO A 321 9.62 -1.06 -21.17
C PRO A 321 10.13 -1.83 -22.40
N ALA A 322 10.72 -3.01 -22.24
CA ALA A 322 11.21 -3.83 -23.35
C ALA A 322 10.09 -4.68 -23.99
N THR A 323 9.13 -5.15 -23.18
CA THR A 323 7.97 -5.94 -23.64
C THR A 323 6.67 -5.13 -23.71
N GLY A 324 6.62 -3.97 -23.05
CA GLY A 324 5.42 -3.13 -22.95
C GLY A 324 4.38 -3.67 -21.95
N GLU A 325 4.78 -4.60 -21.08
CA GLU A 325 3.88 -5.30 -20.17
C GLU A 325 3.90 -4.73 -18.75
N TYR A 326 2.74 -4.73 -18.10
CA TYR A 326 2.59 -4.42 -16.69
C TYR A 326 2.43 -5.71 -15.89
N ILE A 327 3.45 -6.05 -15.09
CA ILE A 327 3.54 -7.26 -14.29
C ILE A 327 3.07 -6.95 -12.87
N ASN A 328 2.16 -7.75 -12.34
CA ASN A 328 1.73 -7.69 -10.95
C ASN A 328 1.33 -9.08 -10.42
N PHE A 329 0.90 -9.16 -9.16
CA PHE A 329 0.29 -10.37 -8.62
C PHE A 329 -0.97 -10.09 -7.79
N THR A 330 -1.83 -11.10 -7.69
CA THR A 330 -2.86 -11.22 -6.65
C THR A 330 -2.51 -12.34 -5.67
N MET A 331 -2.90 -12.17 -4.41
CA MET A 331 -2.69 -13.13 -3.34
C MET A 331 -4.02 -13.80 -2.98
N GLU A 332 -4.19 -15.06 -3.40
CA GLU A 332 -5.32 -15.90 -3.05
C GLU A 332 -5.00 -16.73 -1.81
N ILE A 333 -5.81 -16.58 -0.77
CA ILE A 333 -5.55 -17.19 0.54
C ILE A 333 -6.46 -18.39 0.73
N GLY A 334 -5.86 -19.58 0.72
CA GLY A 334 -6.53 -20.82 1.06
C GLY A 334 -6.52 -21.09 2.57
N TYR A 335 -7.23 -22.14 2.97
CA TYR A 335 -7.35 -22.57 4.36
C TYR A 335 -6.00 -22.89 5.05
N ARG A 336 -4.97 -23.30 4.28
CA ARG A 336 -3.66 -23.76 4.79
C ARG A 336 -2.44 -23.25 4.02
N THR A 337 -2.63 -22.67 2.84
CA THR A 337 -1.60 -22.29 1.88
C THR A 337 -2.03 -21.03 1.14
N THR A 338 -1.06 -20.20 0.76
CA THR A 338 -1.29 -19.01 -0.05
C THR A 338 -0.81 -19.25 -1.47
N ARG A 339 -1.58 -18.75 -2.44
CA ARG A 339 -1.25 -18.76 -3.86
C ARG A 339 -0.98 -17.35 -4.34
N TYR A 340 0.12 -17.14 -5.02
CA TYR A 340 0.45 -15.87 -5.66
C TYR A 340 0.27 -16.04 -7.17
N HIS A 341 -0.76 -15.43 -7.73
CA HIS A 341 -1.03 -15.44 -9.16
C HIS A 341 -0.31 -14.25 -9.79
N PHE A 342 0.87 -14.49 -10.37
CA PHE A 342 1.60 -13.50 -11.15
C PHE A 342 1.00 -13.41 -12.54
N PHE A 343 0.76 -12.20 -13.01
CA PHE A 343 0.15 -11.93 -14.29
C PHE A 343 0.79 -10.72 -14.96
N SER A 344 0.56 -10.58 -16.27
CA SER A 344 0.79 -9.34 -16.98
C SER A 344 -0.38 -8.91 -17.86
N THR A 345 -0.48 -7.59 -18.07
CA THR A 345 -1.37 -6.94 -19.04
C THR A 345 -0.54 -6.13 -20.02
N THR A 346 -1.03 -5.98 -21.27
CA THR A 346 -0.42 -5.13 -22.30
C THR A 346 -1.52 -4.37 -23.05
N GLU A 347 -1.16 -3.33 -23.81
CA GLU A 347 -2.13 -2.63 -24.66
C GLU A 347 -2.75 -3.53 -25.74
N GLN A 348 -2.04 -4.58 -26.15
CA GLN A 348 -2.54 -5.58 -27.12
C GLN A 348 -3.34 -6.71 -26.46
N ASN A 349 -3.08 -7.01 -25.18
CA ASN A 349 -3.79 -8.00 -24.38
C ASN A 349 -4.35 -7.35 -23.11
N THR A 350 -5.47 -6.64 -23.27
CA THR A 350 -6.17 -5.89 -22.20
C THR A 350 -6.71 -6.79 -21.08
N ARG A 351 -7.07 -8.05 -21.40
CA ARG A 351 -7.45 -9.07 -20.41
C ARG A 351 -6.25 -9.73 -19.74
N GLY A 352 -5.03 -9.47 -20.24
CA GLY A 352 -3.79 -10.03 -19.72
C GLY A 352 -3.69 -11.56 -19.74
N SER A 353 -2.66 -12.06 -19.08
CA SER A 353 -2.38 -13.50 -18.95
C SER A 353 -1.70 -13.78 -17.61
N VAL A 354 -2.02 -14.92 -16.99
CA VAL A 354 -1.25 -15.44 -15.85
C VAL A 354 0.12 -15.89 -16.37
N ILE A 355 1.19 -15.34 -15.79
CA ILE A 355 2.57 -15.75 -16.06
C ILE A 355 2.85 -17.03 -15.27
N ALA A 356 2.55 -17.02 -13.97
CA ALA A 356 2.82 -18.13 -13.06
C ALA A 356 1.83 -18.11 -11.89
N THR A 357 1.52 -19.29 -11.33
CA THR A 357 0.92 -19.40 -10.00
C THR A 357 1.92 -20.04 -9.07
N VAL A 358 2.27 -19.36 -7.98
CA VAL A 358 3.14 -19.90 -6.94
C VAL A 358 2.27 -20.44 -5.82
N ASP A 359 2.16 -21.76 -5.76
CA ASP A 359 1.41 -22.48 -4.72
C ASP A 359 2.21 -22.67 -3.42
N ASN A 360 1.51 -23.10 -2.36
CA ASN A 360 2.09 -23.58 -1.10
C ASN A 360 3.07 -22.64 -0.37
N THR A 361 3.04 -21.35 -0.70
CA THR A 361 3.94 -20.34 -0.13
C THR A 361 3.45 -19.93 1.27
N PRO A 362 4.36 -19.65 2.24
CA PRO A 362 3.99 -19.05 3.52
C PRO A 362 3.21 -17.75 3.32
N THR A 363 2.18 -17.53 4.14
CA THR A 363 1.40 -16.30 4.12
C THR A 363 2.20 -15.17 4.75
N GLY A 364 3.05 -14.49 3.97
CA GLY A 364 3.83 -13.33 4.41
C GLY A 364 3.22 -12.00 3.94
N TYR A 365 3.55 -10.92 4.65
CA TYR A 365 3.22 -9.57 4.19
C TYR A 365 4.19 -9.16 3.06
N VAL A 366 3.65 -8.79 1.90
CA VAL A 366 4.43 -8.46 0.68
C VAL A 366 3.98 -7.10 0.12
N ASN A 367 4.74 -6.05 0.41
CA ASN A 367 4.46 -4.68 -0.07
C ASN A 367 5.03 -4.40 -1.48
N SER A 368 6.09 -5.09 -1.87
CA SER A 368 6.72 -5.02 -3.19
C SER A 368 7.43 -6.32 -3.55
N PHE A 369 7.73 -6.51 -4.82
CA PHE A 369 8.50 -7.64 -5.36
C PHE A 369 9.50 -7.12 -6.40
N ALA A 370 10.38 -7.99 -6.89
CA ALA A 370 11.37 -7.63 -7.91
C ALA A 370 11.09 -8.34 -9.26
N VAL A 371 11.52 -7.71 -10.34
CA VAL A 371 11.41 -8.22 -11.71
C VAL A 371 12.73 -7.94 -12.44
N THR A 372 13.15 -8.90 -13.25
CA THR A 372 14.22 -8.75 -14.24
C THR A 372 13.71 -9.17 -15.62
N LYS A 373 14.55 -9.10 -16.64
CA LYS A 373 14.20 -9.46 -18.03
C LYS A 373 13.57 -10.86 -18.14
N ASN A 374 14.15 -11.86 -17.47
CA ASN A 374 13.70 -13.25 -17.58
C ASN A 374 13.02 -13.81 -16.32
N TYR A 375 13.10 -13.10 -15.18
CA TYR A 375 12.62 -13.61 -13.88
C TYR A 375 11.71 -12.63 -13.12
N ILE A 376 10.84 -13.19 -12.30
CA ILE A 376 10.14 -12.49 -11.21
C ILE A 376 10.66 -13.07 -9.90
N ILE A 377 10.92 -12.20 -8.91
CA ILE A 377 11.44 -12.59 -7.61
C ILE A 377 10.45 -12.17 -6.53
N LEU A 378 9.80 -13.16 -5.92
CA LEU A 378 8.95 -12.99 -4.76
C LEU A 378 9.79 -13.20 -3.50
N VAL A 379 9.89 -12.16 -2.66
CA VAL A 379 10.60 -12.22 -1.38
C VAL A 379 9.58 -12.29 -0.25
N ILE A 380 9.66 -13.33 0.57
CA ILE A 380 8.83 -13.54 1.76
C ILE A 380 9.69 -13.29 2.99
N PHE A 381 9.44 -12.18 3.67
CA PHE A 381 10.00 -11.88 4.98
C PHE A 381 9.28 -12.68 6.08
N PRO A 382 9.95 -13.01 7.20
CA PRO A 382 9.34 -13.75 8.30
C PRO A 382 8.32 -12.95 9.15
N MET A 383 7.70 -11.90 8.59
CA MET A 383 6.43 -11.34 9.08
C MET A 383 5.28 -12.17 8.48
N LEU A 384 4.84 -13.19 9.22
CA LEU A 384 3.98 -14.27 8.71
C LEU A 384 2.64 -14.34 9.45
N ALA A 385 1.59 -14.77 8.76
CA ALA A 385 0.23 -14.76 9.30
C ALA A 385 0.03 -15.79 10.42
N HIS A 386 -0.82 -15.46 11.39
CA HIS A 386 -1.20 -16.35 12.48
C HIS A 386 -1.83 -17.67 11.99
N SER A 387 -1.79 -18.69 12.87
CA SER A 387 -2.21 -20.07 12.59
C SER A 387 -3.55 -20.19 11.89
N SER A 388 -3.54 -20.84 10.71
CA SER A 388 -4.58 -20.82 9.68
C SER A 388 -4.98 -19.42 9.21
N ALA A 389 -4.78 -19.14 7.91
CA ALA A 389 -5.05 -17.83 7.31
C ALA A 389 -6.55 -17.44 7.28
N VAL A 390 -7.42 -18.30 7.82
CA VAL A 390 -8.76 -17.98 8.31
C VAL A 390 -8.76 -16.74 9.22
N LYS A 391 -7.77 -16.58 10.11
CA LYS A 391 -7.66 -15.38 10.95
C LYS A 391 -7.42 -14.11 10.14
N PHE A 392 -6.56 -14.15 9.12
CA PHE A 392 -6.37 -13.01 8.21
C PHE A 392 -7.68 -12.62 7.51
N ALA A 393 -8.53 -13.59 7.14
CA ALA A 393 -9.85 -13.32 6.57
C ALA A 393 -10.87 -12.72 7.56
N TRP A 394 -10.67 -12.91 8.87
CA TRP A 394 -11.58 -12.44 9.93
C TRP A 394 -11.15 -11.10 10.54
N ASN A 395 -9.85 -10.94 10.75
CA ASN A 395 -9.23 -9.73 11.29
C ASN A 395 -9.51 -8.50 10.43
N GLU A 396 -9.30 -7.33 11.02
CA GLU A 396 -9.57 -6.04 10.37
C GLU A 396 -8.29 -5.39 9.83
N SER A 397 -7.15 -5.66 10.47
CA SER A 397 -5.86 -5.05 10.15
C SER A 397 -4.76 -6.06 9.78
N ILE A 398 -3.71 -5.58 9.11
CA ILE A 398 -2.45 -6.33 8.90
C ILE A 398 -1.78 -6.64 10.25
N MET A 399 -1.61 -5.66 11.12
CA MET A 399 -0.87 -5.86 12.38
C MET A 399 -1.55 -6.85 13.34
N ASP A 400 -2.89 -6.99 13.30
CA ASP A 400 -3.61 -8.04 14.05
C ASP A 400 -3.42 -9.46 13.46
N SER A 401 -2.94 -9.55 12.21
CA SER A 401 -2.96 -10.77 11.40
C SER A 401 -1.61 -11.46 11.26
N PHE A 402 -0.51 -10.73 11.42
CA PHE A 402 0.86 -11.22 11.24
C PHE A 402 1.69 -11.07 12.51
N SER A 403 2.79 -11.81 12.59
CA SER A 403 3.85 -11.60 13.57
C SER A 403 5.21 -11.86 12.96
N TYR A 404 6.24 -11.20 13.47
CA TYR A 404 7.61 -11.45 13.06
C TYR A 404 8.21 -12.65 13.79
N TYR A 405 8.77 -13.58 13.03
CA TYR A 405 9.38 -14.82 13.50
C TYR A 405 10.90 -14.77 13.27
N PRO A 406 11.71 -14.20 14.18
CA PRO A 406 13.13 -13.93 13.94
C PRO A 406 14.00 -15.19 13.70
N ALA A 407 13.49 -16.38 14.02
CA ALA A 407 14.15 -17.67 13.77
C ALA A 407 13.83 -18.29 12.38
N GLU A 408 12.84 -17.77 11.66
CA GLU A 408 12.52 -18.20 10.29
C GLU A 408 13.32 -17.35 9.28
N PRO A 409 13.77 -17.93 8.15
CA PRO A 409 14.58 -17.23 7.17
C PRO A 409 13.75 -16.27 6.32
N THR A 410 14.44 -15.33 5.67
CA THR A 410 13.89 -14.61 4.51
C THR A 410 13.97 -15.54 3.29
N LEU A 411 12.85 -15.75 2.57
CA LEU A 411 12.78 -16.66 1.42
C LEU A 411 12.70 -15.89 0.10
N PHE A 412 13.43 -16.36 -0.93
CA PHE A 412 13.43 -15.80 -2.28
C PHE A 412 12.95 -16.88 -3.26
N TYR A 413 11.79 -16.67 -3.88
CA TYR A 413 11.25 -17.53 -4.92
C TYR A 413 11.59 -16.94 -6.28
N VAL A 414 12.38 -17.67 -7.09
CA VAL A 414 12.76 -17.26 -8.45
C VAL A 414 11.82 -17.91 -9.45
N ILE A 415 11.00 -17.10 -10.09
CA ILE A 415 9.96 -17.50 -11.05
C ILE A 415 10.47 -17.17 -12.45
N SER A 416 10.53 -18.15 -13.36
CA SER A 416 10.86 -17.90 -14.76
C SER A 416 9.66 -17.34 -15.51
N ARG A 417 9.83 -16.18 -16.16
CA ARG A 417 8.82 -15.57 -17.05
C ARG A 417 8.55 -16.44 -18.28
N GLU A 418 9.57 -17.14 -18.78
CA GLU A 418 9.47 -18.05 -19.93
C GLU A 418 8.81 -19.39 -19.56
N LYS A 419 9.26 -20.04 -18.48
CA LYS A 419 8.73 -21.37 -18.07
C LYS A 419 7.41 -21.29 -17.31
N GLY A 420 6.99 -20.10 -16.86
CA GLY A 420 5.73 -19.87 -16.14
C GLY A 420 5.65 -20.51 -14.74
N GLN A 421 6.80 -20.80 -14.12
CA GLN A 421 6.88 -21.52 -12.85
C GLN A 421 8.06 -21.08 -12.00
N VAL A 422 8.02 -21.39 -10.70
CA VAL A 422 9.21 -21.31 -9.84
C VAL A 422 10.25 -22.30 -10.33
N ILE A 423 11.49 -21.83 -10.47
CA ILE A 423 12.63 -22.66 -10.84
C ILE A 423 13.61 -22.86 -9.68
N ALA A 424 13.71 -21.92 -8.74
CA ALA A 424 14.63 -22.02 -7.62
C ALA A 424 14.12 -21.26 -6.39
N ASN A 425 14.47 -21.77 -5.21
CA ASN A 425 14.26 -21.09 -3.93
C ASN A 425 15.60 -20.88 -3.23
N TYR A 426 15.83 -19.67 -2.74
CA TYR A 426 16.97 -19.31 -1.89
C TYR A 426 16.48 -18.84 -0.53
N ARG A 427 17.37 -18.89 0.47
CA ARG A 427 17.14 -18.37 1.83
C ARG A 427 18.18 -17.33 2.21
N ALA A 428 17.85 -16.42 3.11
CA ALA A 428 18.78 -15.51 3.78
C ALA A 428 18.46 -15.44 5.28
N PRO A 429 19.34 -14.85 6.12
CA PRO A 429 19.00 -14.50 7.50
C PRO A 429 17.69 -13.71 7.61
N SER A 430 17.06 -13.73 8.79
CA SER A 430 15.84 -12.97 9.05
C SER A 430 16.10 -11.46 8.91
N CYS A 431 15.20 -10.80 8.20
CA CYS A 431 15.12 -9.35 8.05
C CYS A 431 13.69 -8.98 7.66
N PHE A 432 13.36 -7.69 7.62
CA PHE A 432 12.11 -7.19 7.09
C PHE A 432 12.37 -6.20 5.95
N GLY A 433 11.44 -6.02 5.03
CA GLY A 433 11.59 -5.06 3.93
C GLY A 433 10.25 -4.61 3.36
N LEU A 434 10.15 -3.33 3.07
CA LEU A 434 8.96 -2.75 2.42
C LEU A 434 9.18 -2.58 0.92
N ASN A 435 10.36 -2.13 0.51
CA ASN A 435 10.61 -1.64 -0.84
C ASN A 435 11.83 -2.29 -1.49
N HIS A 436 11.60 -2.97 -2.61
CA HIS A 436 12.65 -3.32 -3.57
C HIS A 436 13.12 -2.04 -4.30
N ALA A 437 14.43 -1.95 -4.54
CA ALA A 437 15.06 -0.85 -5.27
C ALA A 437 15.19 -1.18 -6.77
N ASN A 438 15.81 -2.32 -7.08
CA ASN A 438 15.95 -2.84 -8.45
C ASN A 438 16.28 -4.34 -8.41
N ALA A 439 16.26 -5.00 -9.56
CA ALA A 439 16.89 -6.29 -9.76
C ALA A 439 17.47 -6.37 -11.17
N PHE A 440 18.49 -7.20 -11.37
CA PHE A 440 19.08 -7.43 -12.70
C PHE A 440 19.85 -8.75 -12.77
N GLU A 441 20.05 -9.22 -14.00
CA GLU A 441 20.73 -10.47 -14.32
C GLU A 441 22.18 -10.23 -14.73
N ASP A 442 23.03 -11.21 -14.46
CA ASP A 442 24.35 -11.38 -15.06
C ASP A 442 24.37 -12.74 -15.76
N ASP A 443 23.95 -12.71 -17.03
CA ASP A 443 23.79 -13.88 -17.91
C ASP A 443 25.09 -14.67 -18.09
N GLU A 444 26.25 -14.00 -18.05
CA GLU A 444 27.57 -14.64 -18.24
C GLU A 444 27.91 -15.61 -17.09
N ASN A 445 27.47 -15.28 -15.87
CA ASN A 445 27.76 -16.04 -14.66
C ASN A 445 26.55 -16.80 -14.10
N GLY A 446 25.37 -16.67 -14.71
CA GLY A 446 24.12 -17.27 -14.21
C GLY A 446 23.74 -16.76 -12.81
N GLN A 447 23.92 -15.46 -12.59
CA GLN A 447 23.71 -14.78 -11.32
C GLN A 447 22.55 -13.78 -11.40
N LEU A 448 21.82 -13.64 -10.29
CA LEU A 448 20.69 -12.71 -10.18
C LEU A 448 20.92 -11.79 -8.97
N PHE A 449 20.85 -10.48 -9.20
CA PHE A 449 21.01 -9.46 -8.18
C PHE A 449 19.66 -8.84 -7.82
N VAL A 450 19.38 -8.72 -6.52
CA VAL A 450 18.12 -8.16 -6.00
C VAL A 450 18.44 -7.14 -4.91
N ASP A 451 18.13 -5.87 -5.16
CA ASP A 451 18.41 -4.77 -4.24
C ASP A 451 17.16 -4.41 -3.44
N ILE A 452 17.25 -4.43 -2.11
CA ILE A 452 16.12 -4.27 -1.19
C ILE A 452 16.50 -3.29 -0.08
N VAL A 453 15.57 -2.39 0.28
CA VAL A 453 15.64 -1.65 1.54
C VAL A 453 15.16 -2.56 2.66
N THR A 454 16.06 -2.85 3.59
CA THR A 454 15.84 -3.84 4.65
C THR A 454 16.00 -3.24 6.04
N TYR A 455 15.24 -3.79 6.99
CA TYR A 455 15.29 -3.53 8.42
C TYR A 455 15.70 -4.83 9.13
N LYS A 456 16.17 -4.71 10.36
CA LYS A 456 16.50 -5.87 11.21
C LYS A 456 15.27 -6.77 11.47
N ASP A 457 14.11 -6.13 11.65
CA ASP A 457 12.85 -6.72 12.06
C ASP A 457 11.68 -5.80 11.62
N ASP A 458 10.45 -6.17 11.95
CA ASP A 458 9.23 -5.45 11.59
C ASP A 458 8.97 -4.18 12.43
N THR A 459 9.90 -3.73 13.27
CA THR A 459 9.72 -2.55 14.14
C THR A 459 9.30 -1.29 13.39
N ILE A 460 9.70 -1.13 12.13
CA ILE A 460 9.25 -0.03 11.27
C ILE A 460 7.73 0.02 11.09
N THR A 461 7.04 -1.12 11.09
CA THR A 461 5.57 -1.19 11.01
C THR A 461 4.90 -0.59 12.26
N THR A 462 5.47 -0.84 13.44
CA THR A 462 4.98 -0.24 14.68
C THR A 462 5.36 1.24 14.78
N HIS A 463 6.51 1.64 14.25
CA HIS A 463 6.97 3.03 14.22
C HIS A 463 6.06 3.93 13.38
N LEU A 464 5.48 3.42 12.29
CA LEU A 464 4.58 4.14 11.39
C LEU A 464 3.11 4.19 11.86
N THR A 465 2.83 3.74 13.09
CA THR A 465 1.52 3.93 13.73
C THR A 465 1.26 5.42 14.03
N THR A 466 0.00 5.85 13.87
CA THR A 466 -0.40 7.25 14.03
C THR A 466 -0.08 7.78 15.42
N ASP A 467 -0.23 6.97 16.47
CA ASP A 467 0.08 7.36 17.85
C ASP A 467 1.59 7.59 18.05
N ARG A 468 2.45 6.77 17.44
CA ARG A 468 3.92 6.96 17.48
C ARG A 468 4.37 8.19 16.68
N LEU A 469 3.80 8.39 15.49
CA LEU A 469 4.09 9.56 14.65
C LEU A 469 3.49 10.87 15.20
N ARG A 470 2.59 10.80 16.19
CA ARG A 470 2.05 11.96 16.92
C ARG A 470 2.68 12.19 18.29
N ASP A 471 3.46 11.23 18.80
CA ASP A 471 4.15 11.33 20.09
C ASP A 471 5.44 12.18 19.96
N SER A 472 5.31 13.49 20.21
CA SER A 472 6.45 14.41 20.27
C SER A 472 7.40 14.13 21.45
N THR A 473 7.06 13.24 22.38
CA THR A 473 7.89 12.84 23.52
C THR A 473 8.60 11.50 23.32
N SER A 474 8.34 10.79 22.21
CA SER A 474 8.94 9.49 21.94
C SER A 474 10.44 9.59 21.72
N THR A 475 11.19 8.95 22.63
CA THR A 475 12.65 8.76 22.54
C THR A 475 13.05 7.56 21.68
N SER A 476 12.09 6.93 21.01
CA SER A 476 12.32 5.83 20.07
C SER A 476 12.62 6.40 18.68
N PRO A 477 13.89 6.42 18.23
CA PRO A 477 14.23 6.96 16.92
C PRO A 477 13.66 6.07 15.80
N LEU A 478 13.55 6.63 14.60
CA LEU A 478 13.23 5.88 13.39
C LEU A 478 14.14 4.64 13.28
N PRO A 479 13.63 3.44 12.97
CA PRO A 479 14.48 2.28 12.73
C PRO A 479 15.54 2.53 11.64
N ALA A 480 16.72 1.93 11.80
CA ALA A 480 17.78 1.98 10.79
C ALA A 480 17.46 1.02 9.64
N SER A 481 17.70 1.46 8.41
CA SER A 481 17.57 0.64 7.21
C SER A 481 18.93 0.42 6.54
N ASP A 482 19.14 -0.78 5.99
CA ASP A 482 20.25 -1.11 5.10
C ASP A 482 19.71 -1.34 3.69
N VAL A 483 20.32 -0.70 2.70
CA VAL A 483 20.13 -1.07 1.28
C VAL A 483 21.01 -2.29 1.01
N ARG A 484 20.43 -3.48 0.83
CA ARG A 484 21.16 -4.73 0.64
C ARG A 484 21.01 -5.26 -0.78
N ARG A 485 22.13 -5.54 -1.44
CA ARG A 485 22.20 -6.28 -2.70
C ARG A 485 22.34 -7.76 -2.42
N TYR A 486 21.26 -8.52 -2.58
CA TYR A 486 21.28 -9.97 -2.53
C TYR A 486 21.79 -10.55 -3.84
N LEU A 487 22.62 -11.58 -3.76
CA LEU A 487 23.15 -12.36 -4.87
C LEU A 487 22.56 -13.77 -4.79
N LEU A 488 21.73 -14.13 -5.78
CA LEU A 488 21.27 -15.49 -5.99
C LEU A 488 22.25 -16.16 -6.98
N HIS A 489 23.24 -16.85 -6.43
CA HIS A 489 24.36 -17.43 -7.17
C HIS A 489 24.01 -18.79 -7.80
N ASN A 490 24.58 -19.09 -8.98
CA ASN A 490 24.52 -20.38 -9.68
C ASN A 490 23.09 -20.92 -9.83
N LEU A 491 22.27 -20.17 -10.58
CA LEU A 491 20.83 -20.45 -10.74
C LEU A 491 20.55 -21.84 -11.34
N GLY A 492 21.40 -22.36 -12.24
CA GLY A 492 21.23 -23.70 -12.82
C GLY A 492 21.44 -24.84 -11.80
N ALA A 493 22.38 -24.70 -10.85
CA ALA A 493 22.51 -25.66 -9.76
C ALA A 493 21.35 -25.53 -8.76
N ALA A 494 20.88 -24.31 -8.49
CA ALA A 494 19.71 -24.10 -7.65
C ALA A 494 18.43 -24.69 -8.26
N GLU A 495 18.25 -24.61 -9.58
CA GLU A 495 17.13 -25.26 -10.30
C GLU A 495 17.19 -26.79 -10.22
N THR A 496 18.39 -27.37 -10.30
CA THR A 496 18.60 -28.81 -10.11
C THR A 496 18.23 -29.24 -8.68
N THR A 497 18.65 -28.47 -7.67
CA THR A 497 18.35 -28.72 -6.24
C THR A 497 16.86 -28.52 -5.93
N TYR A 498 16.22 -27.53 -6.53
CA TYR A 498 14.78 -27.28 -6.37
C TYR A 498 13.94 -28.44 -6.93
N THR A 499 14.30 -28.90 -8.12
CA THR A 499 13.64 -30.04 -8.78
C THR A 499 13.81 -31.34 -7.98
N SER A 500 15.01 -31.60 -7.43
CA SER A 500 15.27 -32.83 -6.66
C SER A 500 14.55 -32.88 -5.31
N ASN A 501 14.25 -31.73 -4.70
CA ASN A 501 13.49 -31.62 -3.44
C ASN A 501 11.96 -31.50 -3.65
N GLN A 502 11.46 -31.88 -4.84
CA GLN A 502 10.02 -31.86 -5.19
C GLN A 502 9.35 -30.50 -5.00
N SER A 503 10.09 -29.39 -5.13
CA SER A 503 9.58 -28.01 -5.02
C SER A 503 8.93 -27.65 -3.68
N TYR A 504 8.92 -28.54 -2.67
CA TYR A 504 8.08 -28.38 -1.49
C TYR A 504 8.69 -27.43 -0.46
N VAL A 505 8.04 -26.27 -0.30
CA VAL A 505 8.18 -25.43 0.88
C VAL A 505 7.07 -25.83 1.87
N PRO A 506 7.40 -26.34 3.07
CA PRO A 506 6.42 -26.50 4.12
C PRO A 506 5.82 -25.13 4.48
N SER A 507 4.50 -24.97 4.36
CA SER A 507 3.84 -23.79 4.94
C SER A 507 3.96 -23.84 6.46
N MET A 508 3.95 -22.70 7.16
CA MET A 508 4.11 -22.64 8.63
C MET A 508 3.17 -23.58 9.40
N ASN A 509 1.99 -23.91 8.85
CA ASN A 509 1.05 -24.86 9.45
C ASN A 509 1.62 -26.30 9.53
N SER A 510 2.67 -26.65 8.76
CA SER A 510 3.46 -27.88 8.89
C SER A 510 4.53 -27.78 9.98
N ILE A 511 5.19 -26.62 10.09
CA ILE A 511 6.34 -26.41 10.97
C ILE A 511 5.88 -26.20 12.43
N THR A 512 4.75 -25.51 12.61
CA THR A 512 4.11 -25.32 13.93
C THR A 512 3.30 -26.54 14.38
N SER A 513 2.94 -27.47 13.47
CA SER A 513 2.29 -28.74 13.84
C SER A 513 3.28 -29.89 14.01
N SER A 514 4.50 -29.81 13.47
CA SER A 514 5.61 -30.64 13.93
C SER A 514 6.03 -30.23 15.34
N MET A 515 5.44 -30.88 16.35
CA MET A 515 5.58 -30.62 17.79
C MET A 515 6.99 -30.87 18.38
N ALA A 516 8.07 -30.56 17.66
CA ALA A 516 9.46 -30.64 18.14
C ALA A 516 10.00 -29.27 18.59
N SER A 517 9.69 -28.19 17.87
CA SER A 517 10.27 -26.85 18.10
C SER A 517 9.65 -26.06 19.26
N LEU A 518 8.41 -26.34 19.64
CA LEU A 518 7.76 -25.67 20.79
C LEU A 518 8.27 -26.17 22.16
N TRP A 519 8.87 -27.36 22.22
CA TRP A 519 9.38 -27.95 23.48
C TRP A 519 10.74 -27.40 23.92
N SER A 520 11.51 -26.77 23.03
CA SER A 520 12.73 -26.04 23.41
C SER A 520 12.39 -24.67 24.00
N TYR A 521 11.45 -23.93 23.39
CA TYR A 521 11.03 -22.61 23.90
C TYR A 521 10.37 -22.68 25.29
N ALA A 522 9.66 -23.78 25.59
CA ALA A 522 9.04 -24.02 26.90
C ALA A 522 10.02 -24.47 28.00
N ARG A 523 11.30 -24.74 27.69
CA ARG A 523 12.36 -25.04 28.67
C ARG A 523 13.43 -23.96 28.62
N GLY A 524 13.24 -22.90 29.40
CA GLY A 524 14.06 -21.69 29.37
C GLY A 524 15.56 -21.94 29.49
N GLY A 525 16.24 -22.01 28.35
CA GLY A 525 17.69 -21.97 28.24
C GLY A 525 18.15 -20.55 28.00
N SER A 526 18.64 -19.88 29.04
CA SER A 526 19.25 -18.56 28.91
C SER A 526 20.62 -18.68 28.25
N ASN A 527 20.74 -18.26 26.98
CA ASN A 527 22.03 -17.96 26.37
C ASN A 527 22.09 -16.47 26.02
N THR A 528 22.65 -15.70 26.94
CA THR A 528 22.97 -14.29 26.74
C THR A 528 24.27 -14.19 25.92
N THR A 529 24.18 -13.92 24.62
CA THR A 529 25.35 -13.59 23.80
C THR A 529 25.51 -12.07 23.66
N THR A 530 26.64 -11.58 24.13
CA THR A 530 27.05 -10.17 24.00
C THR A 530 27.44 -9.88 22.55
N ALA A 531 26.71 -8.97 21.90
CA ALA A 531 27.04 -8.52 20.55
C ALA A 531 28.41 -7.82 20.52
N THR A 532 29.30 -8.29 19.64
CA THR A 532 30.57 -7.61 19.33
C THR A 532 30.56 -7.33 17.84
N ALA A 533 30.79 -6.07 17.43
CA ALA A 533 30.68 -5.68 16.03
C ALA A 533 31.84 -6.24 15.18
N GLY A 534 31.53 -7.11 14.22
CA GLY A 534 32.50 -7.61 13.24
C GLY A 534 32.05 -8.92 12.57
N SER A 535 32.11 -8.94 11.23
CA SER A 535 31.78 -10.05 10.32
C SER A 535 30.34 -10.59 10.38
N ASP A 536 29.54 -10.19 9.38
CA ASP A 536 28.19 -10.70 9.15
C ASP A 536 28.22 -12.13 8.56
N ILE A 537 27.69 -13.09 9.30
CA ILE A 537 26.78 -14.20 8.91
C ILE A 537 26.68 -15.09 10.16
N GLU A 538 25.76 -14.76 11.07
CA GLU A 538 25.27 -15.70 12.08
C GLU A 538 23.92 -16.26 11.62
N LEU A 539 23.99 -17.30 10.78
CA LEU A 539 22.88 -18.25 10.65
C LEU A 539 22.99 -19.24 11.82
N SER A 540 21.85 -19.55 12.45
CA SER A 540 21.79 -20.67 13.39
C SER A 540 22.26 -21.94 12.68
N THR A 541 23.30 -22.58 13.22
CA THR A 541 23.85 -23.84 12.69
C THR A 541 22.99 -25.05 13.07
N ASP A 542 21.67 -24.89 13.05
CA ASP A 542 20.74 -26.00 13.23
C ASP A 542 20.74 -26.84 11.94
N GLU A 543 21.54 -27.91 11.95
CA GLU A 543 21.70 -28.84 10.82
C GLU A 543 20.37 -29.49 10.37
N ASN A 544 19.32 -29.41 11.20
CA ASN A 544 17.97 -29.94 10.95
C ASN A 544 16.92 -28.90 10.48
N GLY A 545 17.32 -27.68 10.11
CA GLY A 545 16.39 -26.68 9.54
C GLY A 545 15.71 -27.17 8.26
N TRP A 546 14.38 -27.05 8.17
CA TRP A 546 13.58 -27.54 7.04
C TRP A 546 13.98 -26.91 5.68
N TYR A 547 14.55 -25.70 5.74
CA TYR A 547 15.05 -24.92 4.61
C TYR A 547 16.51 -25.22 4.24
N ASN A 548 17.21 -26.14 4.91
CA ASN A 548 18.65 -26.34 4.73
C ASN A 548 19.07 -26.79 3.33
N TRP A 549 18.15 -27.37 2.54
CA TRP A 549 18.36 -27.69 1.14
C TRP A 549 18.42 -26.45 0.22
N MET A 550 17.89 -25.31 0.66
CA MET A 550 17.89 -24.08 -0.13
C MET A 550 19.28 -23.42 -0.10
N PRO A 551 19.83 -23.04 -1.26
CA PRO A 551 21.04 -22.23 -1.34
C PRO A 551 20.90 -20.89 -0.62
N LEU A 552 22.03 -20.37 -0.13
CA LEU A 552 22.08 -19.09 0.56
C LEU A 552 22.09 -17.93 -0.46
N ALA A 553 21.14 -17.03 -0.33
CA ALA A 553 21.19 -15.68 -0.89
C ALA A 553 22.14 -14.85 -0.03
N THR A 554 23.41 -14.78 -0.42
CA THR A 554 24.38 -13.88 0.22
C THR A 554 24.03 -12.44 -0.14
N TYR A 555 24.48 -11.47 0.65
CA TYR A 555 24.24 -10.06 0.33
C TYR A 555 25.43 -9.17 0.62
N THR A 556 25.36 -7.93 0.15
CA THR A 556 26.25 -6.86 0.58
C THR A 556 25.48 -5.57 0.77
N THR A 557 25.73 -4.87 1.87
CA THR A 557 25.17 -3.55 2.14
C THR A 557 25.77 -2.53 1.17
N LEU A 558 24.91 -1.87 0.40
CA LEU A 558 25.23 -0.82 -0.56
C LEU A 558 25.27 0.58 0.09
N GLY A 559 24.47 0.78 1.14
CA GLY A 559 24.30 2.03 1.87
C GLY A 559 23.31 1.84 3.01
N GLN A 560 23.12 2.87 3.83
CA GLN A 560 22.24 2.86 4.99
C GLN A 560 21.28 4.05 4.94
N ASP A 561 20.23 4.00 5.75
CA ASP A 561 19.28 5.09 5.98
C ASP A 561 18.66 5.65 4.71
N LEU A 562 18.16 4.73 3.88
CA LEU A 562 17.42 5.01 2.66
C LEU A 562 16.05 4.31 2.72
N GLU A 563 14.98 5.00 2.33
CA GLU A 563 13.66 4.42 2.11
C GLU A 563 12.93 5.13 0.93
N LEU A 564 11.83 4.55 0.44
CA LEU A 564 11.17 4.94 -0.81
C LEU A 564 12.16 5.04 -1.99
N PRO A 565 12.92 3.97 -2.29
CA PRO A 565 13.94 3.98 -3.33
C PRO A 565 13.36 4.34 -4.70
N THR A 566 14.12 5.13 -5.45
CA THR A 566 13.91 5.43 -6.88
C THR A 566 15.24 5.46 -7.64
N LEU A 567 15.18 5.34 -8.96
CA LEU A 567 16.32 5.40 -9.88
C LEU A 567 15.85 5.84 -11.28
N HIS A 568 16.80 6.12 -12.17
CA HIS A 568 16.51 6.51 -13.54
C HIS A 568 15.67 5.44 -14.27
N PRO A 569 14.44 5.72 -14.75
CA PRO A 569 13.51 4.69 -15.25
C PRO A 569 14.08 3.69 -16.27
N SER A 570 14.91 4.14 -17.21
CA SER A 570 15.56 3.28 -18.22
C SER A 570 16.52 2.21 -17.67
N TYR A 571 16.90 2.28 -16.39
CA TYR A 571 17.77 1.34 -15.67
C TYR A 571 17.01 0.36 -14.77
N LYS A 572 15.68 0.42 -14.73
CA LYS A 572 14.88 -0.68 -14.16
C LYS A 572 15.19 -1.99 -14.89
N MET A 573 15.24 -3.09 -14.13
CA MET A 573 15.57 -4.43 -14.63
C MET A 573 17.00 -4.58 -15.19
N LYS A 574 17.89 -3.59 -14.93
CA LYS A 574 19.26 -3.53 -15.47
C LYS A 574 20.26 -3.15 -14.38
N LYS A 575 21.54 -3.46 -14.62
CA LYS A 575 22.66 -2.99 -13.81
C LYS A 575 22.72 -1.45 -13.86
N TYR A 576 22.93 -0.83 -12.70
CA TYR A 576 22.80 0.60 -12.48
C TYR A 576 23.80 1.08 -11.40
N THR A 577 23.97 2.39 -11.28
CA THR A 577 25.00 3.06 -10.46
C THR A 577 24.41 3.97 -9.38
N TYR A 578 23.26 4.62 -9.62
CA TYR A 578 22.68 5.61 -8.71
C TYR A 578 21.32 5.18 -8.18
N LEU A 579 21.19 5.21 -6.85
CA LEU A 579 19.93 5.05 -6.14
C LEU A 579 19.62 6.34 -5.38
N TYR A 580 18.35 6.72 -5.35
CA TYR A 580 17.86 7.87 -4.59
C TYR A 580 16.77 7.41 -3.63
N GLY A 581 16.55 8.17 -2.56
CA GLY A 581 15.46 7.92 -1.63
C GLY A 581 15.40 8.94 -0.50
N LEU A 582 14.40 8.76 0.37
CA LEU A 582 14.32 9.43 1.66
C LEU A 582 15.44 8.94 2.57
N GLY A 583 16.08 9.84 3.33
CA GLY A 583 17.10 9.49 4.31
C GLY A 583 17.06 10.34 5.57
N VAL A 584 18.02 10.08 6.47
CA VAL A 584 18.12 10.76 7.76
C VAL A 584 19.32 11.71 7.81
N LYS A 585 19.08 12.90 8.35
CA LYS A 585 20.09 13.86 8.77
C LYS A 585 19.88 14.20 10.25
N THR A 586 20.85 13.87 11.10
CA THR A 586 20.90 14.42 12.47
C THR A 586 21.47 15.83 12.41
N ASP A 587 20.74 16.79 12.98
CA ASP A 587 21.17 18.18 13.08
C ASP A 587 22.20 18.39 14.20
N SER A 588 23.10 19.36 13.99
CA SER A 588 24.20 19.65 14.92
C SER A 588 23.69 20.28 16.22
N GLY A 589 23.38 19.43 17.20
CA GLY A 589 22.89 19.83 18.53
C GLY A 589 21.95 18.80 19.15
N GLU A 590 21.28 17.98 18.33
CA GLU A 590 20.39 16.93 18.82
C GLU A 590 21.17 15.67 19.21
N GLN A 591 20.95 15.16 20.42
CA GLN A 591 21.47 13.85 20.84
C GLN A 591 20.54 12.73 20.38
N GLY A 592 20.50 12.46 19.08
CA GLY A 592 19.67 11.37 18.57
C GLY A 592 19.65 11.21 17.05
N ARG A 593 18.98 10.14 16.65
CA ARG A 593 18.49 9.91 15.30
C ARG A 593 17.05 10.45 15.24
N THR A 594 16.64 11.01 14.12
CA THR A 594 15.29 11.60 13.97
C THR A 594 14.18 10.55 14.06
N ASN A 595 12.95 11.00 14.37
CA ASN A 595 11.76 10.13 14.40
C ASN A 595 11.11 9.95 13.01
N TYR A 596 11.55 10.68 11.99
CA TYR A 596 11.07 10.58 10.60
C TYR A 596 12.17 10.98 9.61
N TRP A 597 12.07 10.55 8.35
CA TRP A 597 13.01 10.94 7.28
C TRP A 597 12.92 12.44 6.96
N ASN A 598 14.04 13.15 7.03
CA ASN A 598 14.13 14.61 6.87
C ASN A 598 15.12 15.05 5.77
N SER A 599 15.53 14.13 4.89
CA SER A 599 16.49 14.42 3.83
C SER A 599 16.24 13.56 2.58
N ILE A 600 16.83 13.95 1.45
CA ILE A 600 16.87 13.15 0.22
C ILE A 600 18.33 12.77 -0.02
N VAL A 601 18.62 11.49 -0.22
CA VAL A 601 19.98 10.96 -0.39
C VAL A 601 20.23 10.45 -1.81
N LYS A 602 21.47 10.57 -2.29
CA LYS A 602 21.96 9.94 -3.52
C LYS A 602 23.08 8.96 -3.17
N LEU A 603 22.86 7.69 -3.44
CA LEU A 603 23.78 6.59 -3.20
C LEU A 603 24.40 6.12 -4.51
N ASN A 604 25.73 6.05 -4.57
CA ASN A 604 26.42 5.31 -5.63
C ASN A 604 26.55 3.84 -5.19
N VAL A 605 25.82 2.93 -5.83
CA VAL A 605 25.77 1.50 -5.46
C VAL A 605 26.99 0.70 -5.92
N SER A 606 27.79 1.25 -6.85
CA SER A 606 29.05 0.64 -7.28
C SER A 606 30.19 0.92 -6.31
N THR A 607 30.30 2.15 -5.80
CA THR A 607 31.29 2.54 -4.77
C THR A 607 30.81 2.31 -3.34
N ARG A 608 29.49 2.09 -3.15
CA ARG A 608 28.81 1.92 -1.85
C ARG A 608 28.95 3.15 -0.94
N THR A 609 28.77 4.33 -1.54
CA THR A 609 28.94 5.62 -0.85
C THR A 609 27.78 6.54 -1.14
N GLN A 610 27.25 7.20 -0.09
CA GLN A 610 26.39 8.37 -0.27
C GLN A 610 27.23 9.49 -0.89
N VAL A 611 26.87 9.92 -2.10
CA VAL A 611 27.62 10.92 -2.87
C VAL A 611 27.01 12.33 -2.79
N ALA A 612 25.74 12.44 -2.41
CA ALA A 612 25.09 13.72 -2.10
C ALA A 612 23.91 13.52 -1.13
N GLN A 613 23.52 14.58 -0.44
CA GLN A 613 22.34 14.64 0.43
C GLN A 613 21.76 16.06 0.40
N TRP A 614 20.46 16.18 0.15
CA TRP A 614 19.69 17.41 0.37
C TRP A 614 18.99 17.35 1.73
N HIS A 615 19.05 18.43 2.49
CA HIS A 615 18.36 18.62 3.77
C HIS A 615 18.16 20.12 4.01
N ASP A 616 17.07 20.48 4.68
CA ASP A 616 16.73 21.84 5.10
C ASP A 616 16.07 21.78 6.48
N LEU A 617 16.27 22.78 7.34
CA LEU A 617 15.92 22.68 8.76
C LEU A 617 14.38 22.61 8.93
N GLY A 618 13.90 21.64 9.72
CA GLY A 618 12.46 21.43 9.90
C GLY A 618 11.71 20.96 8.65
N CYS A 619 12.42 20.50 7.62
CA CYS A 619 11.82 20.03 6.38
C CYS A 619 11.75 18.49 6.31
N TYR A 620 10.59 17.98 5.91
CA TYR A 620 10.33 16.54 5.77
C TYR A 620 9.84 16.22 4.34
N PRO A 621 10.69 15.64 3.47
CA PRO A 621 10.33 15.32 2.09
C PRO A 621 9.46 14.05 1.97
N SER A 622 8.64 14.00 0.93
CA SER A 622 7.98 12.79 0.41
C SER A 622 8.90 12.05 -0.57
N GLU A 623 8.43 10.92 -1.14
CA GLU A 623 9.11 10.26 -2.27
C GLU A 623 9.64 11.28 -3.28
N ALA A 624 10.94 11.19 -3.56
CA ALA A 624 11.60 11.95 -4.60
C ALA A 624 11.49 11.16 -5.91
N ILE A 625 10.78 11.69 -6.91
CA ILE A 625 10.57 11.02 -8.19
C ILE A 625 11.58 11.50 -9.22
N PHE A 626 12.35 10.57 -9.79
CA PHE A 626 13.28 10.84 -10.87
C PHE A 626 12.54 11.07 -12.19
N ILE A 627 12.64 12.30 -12.69
CA ILE A 627 12.18 12.70 -14.03
C ILE A 627 13.44 12.85 -14.91
N PRO A 628 13.69 11.91 -15.85
CA PRO A 628 14.84 11.99 -16.73
C PRO A 628 14.72 13.18 -17.66
N ARG A 629 15.85 13.76 -18.06
CA ARG A 629 15.90 14.77 -19.11
C ARG A 629 15.30 14.22 -20.41
N ASP A 630 14.63 15.09 -21.16
CA ASP A 630 14.23 14.80 -22.53
C ASP A 630 15.47 14.90 -23.43
N GLY A 631 15.95 13.75 -23.93
CA GLY A 631 16.93 13.72 -25.01
C GLY A 631 16.30 14.32 -26.26
N GLY A 632 16.76 15.51 -26.64
CA GLY A 632 16.21 16.23 -27.79
C GLY A 632 16.54 15.50 -29.10
N ALA A 633 15.84 15.83 -30.19
CA ALA A 633 16.05 15.24 -31.52
C ALA A 633 17.41 15.62 -32.19
N GLY A 634 18.38 16.07 -31.41
CA GLY A 634 19.78 16.33 -31.79
C GLY A 634 20.79 16.04 -30.66
N ASP A 635 20.35 15.49 -29.52
CA ASP A 635 21.27 15.00 -28.49
C ASP A 635 21.73 13.59 -28.90
N ASP A 636 23.05 13.37 -28.99
CA ASP A 636 23.60 12.05 -29.34
C ASP A 636 23.36 11.09 -28.16
N ALA A 637 22.67 9.97 -28.41
CA ALA A 637 22.13 9.11 -27.35
C ALA A 637 23.19 8.43 -26.46
N THR A 638 24.47 8.60 -26.79
CA THR A 638 25.66 8.10 -26.09
C THR A 638 26.14 9.00 -24.95
N ASP A 639 25.67 10.25 -24.83
CA ASP A 639 26.18 11.23 -23.85
C ASP A 639 25.25 11.48 -22.64
N ILE A 640 24.06 10.86 -22.61
CA ILE A 640 23.10 10.99 -21.49
C ILE A 640 23.58 10.12 -20.31
N LYS A 641 23.85 10.76 -19.17
CA LYS A 641 24.26 10.07 -17.94
C LYS A 641 23.06 9.48 -17.20
N GLU A 642 23.31 8.43 -16.43
CA GLU A 642 22.30 7.79 -15.56
C GLU A 642 21.65 8.78 -14.58
N ASP A 643 22.33 9.85 -14.20
CA ASP A 643 21.85 10.90 -13.30
C ASP A 643 21.45 12.22 -14.00
N ASP A 644 21.27 12.22 -15.33
CA ASP A 644 20.81 13.40 -16.08
C ASP A 644 19.27 13.56 -16.01
N GLY A 645 18.83 14.44 -15.12
CA GLY A 645 17.42 14.73 -14.88
C GLY A 645 17.22 15.52 -13.59
N VAL A 646 15.98 15.51 -13.10
CA VAL A 646 15.61 16.12 -11.81
C VAL A 646 14.94 15.12 -10.89
N LEU A 647 15.01 15.38 -9.59
CA LEU A 647 14.12 14.78 -8.61
C LEU A 647 13.02 15.78 -8.24
N VAL A 648 11.77 15.32 -8.21
CA VAL A 648 10.63 16.10 -7.71
C VAL A 648 10.09 15.47 -6.44
N SER A 649 9.95 16.25 -5.36
CA SER A 649 9.41 15.81 -4.06
C SER A 649 8.50 16.89 -3.48
N VAL A 650 7.49 16.50 -2.71
CA VAL A 650 6.70 17.41 -1.89
C VAL A 650 7.30 17.45 -0.49
N VAL A 651 7.61 18.63 0.01
CA VAL A 651 8.28 18.82 1.30
C VAL A 651 7.34 19.53 2.26
N LEU A 652 7.15 18.96 3.45
CA LEU A 652 6.54 19.63 4.59
C LEU A 652 7.58 20.56 5.24
N ASP A 653 7.19 21.82 5.47
CA ASP A 653 7.96 22.80 6.23
C ASP A 653 7.24 23.12 7.54
N VAL A 654 7.77 22.60 8.65
CA VAL A 654 7.15 22.73 9.98
C VAL A 654 7.42 24.10 10.63
N ILE A 655 8.34 24.89 10.09
CA ILE A 655 8.67 26.23 10.57
C ILE A 655 7.68 27.23 9.97
N ARG A 656 7.45 27.14 8.65
CA ARG A 656 6.50 27.98 7.91
C ARG A 656 5.06 27.45 7.93
N HIS A 657 4.82 26.27 8.50
CA HIS A 657 3.51 25.60 8.55
C HIS A 657 2.84 25.48 7.17
N THR A 658 3.64 25.12 6.16
CA THR A 658 3.23 24.96 4.76
C THR A 658 3.92 23.73 4.16
N SER A 659 3.63 23.43 2.91
CA SER A 659 4.39 22.53 2.07
C SER A 659 4.85 23.24 0.80
N PHE A 660 5.95 22.78 0.21
CA PHE A 660 6.43 23.22 -1.09
C PHE A 660 6.77 22.03 -1.97
N VAL A 661 6.64 22.19 -3.28
CA VAL A 661 7.20 21.22 -4.23
C VAL A 661 8.65 21.63 -4.54
N LEU A 662 9.57 20.69 -4.40
CA LEU A 662 11.01 20.83 -4.54
C LEU A 662 11.48 20.16 -5.84
N VAL A 663 12.35 20.84 -6.58
CA VAL A 663 13.03 20.31 -7.77
C VAL A 663 14.54 20.34 -7.54
N LEU A 664 15.16 19.17 -7.47
CA LEU A 664 16.60 19.01 -7.32
C LEU A 664 17.25 18.56 -8.63
N ASN A 665 18.47 19.00 -8.90
CA ASN A 665 19.32 18.40 -9.93
C ASN A 665 19.69 16.97 -9.50
N ALA A 666 19.38 15.94 -10.29
CA ALA A 666 19.64 14.56 -9.88
C ALA A 666 21.15 14.19 -9.89
N GLY A 667 21.97 14.98 -10.58
CA GLY A 667 23.43 14.91 -10.56
C GLY A 667 24.03 15.34 -9.21
N THR A 668 23.66 16.52 -8.71
CA THR A 668 24.29 17.16 -7.54
C THR A 668 23.46 17.15 -6.25
N LEU A 669 22.14 16.93 -6.34
CA LEU A 669 21.13 17.24 -5.31
C LEU A 669 21.07 18.72 -4.90
N GLU A 670 21.63 19.62 -5.70
CA GLU A 670 21.40 21.05 -5.53
C GLU A 670 19.99 21.42 -5.97
N GLU A 671 19.42 22.43 -5.31
CA GLU A 671 18.08 22.92 -5.62
C GLU A 671 18.07 23.76 -6.90
N VAL A 672 17.17 23.40 -7.81
CA VAL A 672 16.94 24.09 -9.08
C VAL A 672 15.77 25.07 -8.95
N ALA A 673 14.71 24.63 -8.26
CA ALA A 673 13.57 25.47 -7.89
C ALA A 673 12.80 24.85 -6.72
N ARG A 674 12.07 25.70 -5.98
CA ARG A 674 10.96 25.28 -5.11
C ARG A 674 9.73 26.17 -5.31
N ALA A 675 8.54 25.64 -5.09
CA ALA A 675 7.30 26.42 -5.19
C ALA A 675 6.38 26.17 -3.99
N ASP A 676 5.98 27.23 -3.30
CA ASP A 676 5.15 27.15 -2.10
C ASP A 676 3.70 26.81 -2.46
N VAL A 677 3.12 25.84 -1.76
CA VAL A 677 1.73 25.42 -1.94
C VAL A 677 0.77 26.27 -1.09
N GLY A 678 1.27 26.92 -0.03
CA GLY A 678 0.48 27.75 0.89
C GLY A 678 -0.39 26.96 1.89
N MET A 679 -0.16 25.66 2.03
CA MET A 679 -0.88 24.75 2.93
C MET A 679 -0.02 23.54 3.28
N VAL A 680 -0.30 22.91 4.43
CA VAL A 680 0.28 21.60 4.78
C VAL A 680 -0.31 20.50 3.89
N ILE A 681 0.56 19.87 3.09
CA ILE A 681 0.35 18.52 2.57
C ILE A 681 0.92 17.55 3.64
N PRO A 682 0.11 16.64 4.20
CA PRO A 682 0.56 15.71 5.24
C PRO A 682 1.72 14.80 4.80
N LEU A 683 2.42 14.23 5.79
CA LEU A 683 3.46 13.23 5.55
C LEU A 683 2.90 12.03 4.77
N SER A 684 3.64 11.55 3.78
CA SER A 684 3.23 10.43 2.93
C SER A 684 4.33 9.38 2.75
N PHE A 685 3.90 8.12 2.73
CA PHE A 685 4.66 6.96 2.26
C PHE A 685 4.08 6.39 0.95
N GLY A 686 3.03 7.02 0.41
CA GLY A 686 2.39 6.64 -0.84
C GLY A 686 3.27 6.96 -2.05
N ARG A 687 3.22 6.08 -3.04
CA ARG A 687 4.07 6.15 -4.24
C ARG A 687 3.43 7.00 -5.34
N GLY A 688 4.16 7.99 -5.84
CA GLY A 688 3.72 8.88 -6.90
C GLY A 688 4.05 8.38 -8.31
N SER A 689 3.74 9.23 -9.29
CA SER A 689 4.05 9.02 -10.71
C SER A 689 4.18 10.36 -11.44
N PHE A 690 4.67 10.34 -12.68
CA PHE A 690 4.71 11.51 -13.54
C PHE A 690 4.40 11.12 -14.98
N LYS A 691 3.92 12.09 -15.75
CA LYS A 691 3.62 11.98 -17.18
C LYS A 691 4.16 13.19 -17.91
N ARG A 692 4.95 12.97 -18.97
CA ARG A 692 5.36 14.04 -19.88
C ARG A 692 4.15 14.56 -20.66
N ARG A 693 4.06 15.88 -20.86
CA ARG A 693 3.07 16.46 -21.77
C ARG A 693 3.53 16.21 -23.21
N GLN A 694 2.60 15.77 -24.05
CA GLN A 694 2.80 15.59 -25.50
C GLN A 694 2.56 16.91 -26.23
#